data_AF-A0A6C0J3L1-F1
#
_entry.id   AF-A0A6C0J3L1-F1
#
_cell.length_a   1.000
_cell.length_b   1.000
_cell.length_c   1.000
_cell.angle_alpha   90.00
_cell.angle_beta   90.00
_cell.angle_gamma   90.00
#
_symmetry.space_group_name_H-M   'P 1'
#
loop_
_entity.id
_entity.type
_entity.pdbx_description
1 polymer ?
#
loop_
_entity_poly.entity_id
_entity_poly.type
_entity_poly.pdbx_seq_one_letter_code
_entity_poly.pdbx_strand_id
1 'polypeptide(L)'
;MEQFDNDIEEYSNKNTTSSNNKNDTIFHKNVNNNLNLTENHSISDEVQNGISRGSIIRNNTELFDRTEIQNHHVVNTKNFESSIEPIKISLNEAGYMKSKSVEKSSYKCIDDIKSLNFEEIYILIISAPMIIFVDNYKLNNRCKFKRKKRLFLSQDFQGCLFLPFEYSTILKKNLRILNNDILKNEANNKKFFYKDYDIDYCICFDEGEILKDCVYKKLEIINKMLFISVNKYQIKLTEYKIRGFCQMVEELGAKNIKITFKKNDTVIKKKQVDINIGTDIEILAGGLGLSNSNEKENSEDYKYTLSYPDNNNLLLNEKSIRKKINNKRFIISQDIFNSSLELQYLIRSRCRHFITEYSTIFSFDNKNVIDKKLSQKFKAYKINTGLEYSYKKEKSYFLQIKTDVKFSDQEDYLNNLFGYSVSLDKIGFNFLLDSLKNDEHFETNGIFKIMDFINLYITKVYKTDKYYPIVNQIKDMIKKNLTINEYAKLLCIHFNKSSHWIHFKNYIDLLANKTHTYDKLGYLIIMNNNDLSIDDRFEVLLKFVQKHCILKDIENNFWKMLQPQNKELEYFLKNKLINEYDFIRNYNWYSLNCLLKNIELYVISFDDLVQEDIFLHLKNNMKIGYQYYEFQNNLLPFIIKKAHSLHYKSNNSKYLSSLFSKSINYESFIISHVNNLSDLEEYIINKINKIDLISKLISDFKKTLKNNNELYTQQLKGFSLFLKSDNFKYNYKYFNKKLNIILPNLDKKYIDELLDYNKINNINKLITNTCEKLICYNEKLNINNIPIDNNGFILVINRFKFGIKEVEFEIIIKPFITKLINNVILSKYPLESCEYKSIIKFNIFKELTLEKFKNYNNNFYDLLVSITNIIDNNLKCSPSTNLLKYLII
;
A
#
# COMPACT_ATOMS: atom_id res chain seq x y z
N MET A 1 0.48 -3.24 51.70
CA MET A 1 0.09 -4.55 52.26
C MET A 1 0.95 -5.59 51.59
N GLU A 2 1.94 -6.09 52.34
CA GLU A 2 2.66 -7.39 52.26
C GLU A 2 3.10 -7.90 50.87
N GLN A 3 4.37 -8.28 50.60
CA GLN A 3 5.63 -8.33 51.36
C GLN A 3 6.76 -8.70 50.36
N PHE A 4 7.94 -8.02 50.43
CA PHE A 4 9.35 -8.51 50.41
C PHE A 4 9.84 -9.47 49.28
N ASP A 5 11.04 -9.44 48.68
CA ASP A 5 12.40 -8.89 48.93
C ASP A 5 13.15 -8.80 47.56
N ASN A 6 13.93 -7.76 47.22
CA ASN A 6 15.36 -7.50 47.54
C ASN A 6 16.35 -8.63 47.20
N ASP A 7 17.28 -8.34 46.26
CA ASP A 7 18.71 -8.64 46.42
C ASP A 7 19.56 -7.69 45.55
N ILE A 8 20.60 -7.15 46.20
CA ILE A 8 21.65 -6.23 45.74
C ILE A 8 22.98 -6.99 45.85
N GLU A 9 23.87 -6.86 44.87
CA GLU A 9 25.35 -6.90 45.04
C GLU A 9 25.98 -6.45 43.69
N GLU A 10 26.50 -5.22 43.57
CA GLU A 10 27.92 -4.81 43.77
C GLU A 10 28.97 -5.64 43.00
N TYR A 11 29.62 -5.03 42.00
CA TYR A 11 31.08 -5.05 41.90
C TYR A 11 31.61 -3.82 41.14
N SER A 12 32.52 -3.13 41.81
CA SER A 12 33.20 -1.90 41.44
C SER A 12 34.47 -2.10 40.59
N ASN A 13 34.75 -1.11 39.75
CA ASN A 13 36.05 -0.47 39.45
C ASN A 13 37.31 -1.32 39.16
N LYS A 14 37.94 -1.03 38.00
CA LYS A 14 39.39 -0.76 37.93
C LYS A 14 39.72 0.19 36.77
N ASN A 15 40.26 1.35 37.15
CA ASN A 15 40.96 2.33 36.31
C ASN A 15 42.34 1.82 35.86
N THR A 16 42.89 2.47 34.82
CA THR A 16 44.23 3.14 34.70
C THR A 16 44.89 2.88 33.34
N THR A 17 44.86 3.84 32.40
CA THR A 17 45.85 4.92 32.08
C THR A 17 47.03 4.52 31.16
N SER A 18 47.18 5.25 30.04
CA SER A 18 48.40 5.94 29.55
C SER A 18 48.33 6.06 28.01
N SER A 19 47.93 7.19 27.41
CA SER A 19 48.69 8.44 27.17
C SER A 19 49.69 8.39 26.01
N ASN A 20 49.61 9.44 25.17
CA ASN A 20 50.65 10.08 24.32
C ASN A 20 50.83 9.55 22.88
N ASN A 21 51.01 10.37 21.84
CA ASN A 21 50.80 11.81 21.58
C ASN A 21 51.25 12.10 20.12
N LYS A 22 50.77 13.24 19.57
CA LYS A 22 51.24 14.04 18.40
C LYS A 22 50.65 13.68 17.01
N ASN A 23 49.86 14.57 16.36
CA ASN A 23 50.12 15.93 15.81
C ASN A 23 51.12 15.90 14.64
N ASP A 24 51.00 16.57 13.49
CA ASP A 24 50.13 17.59 12.87
C ASP A 24 50.33 17.40 11.32
N THR A 25 49.48 17.80 10.36
CA THR A 25 49.33 19.18 9.88
C THR A 25 48.38 19.23 8.66
N ILE A 26 47.68 20.34 8.57
CA ILE A 26 46.74 20.81 7.54
C ILE A 26 47.50 21.68 6.51
N PHE A 27 47.10 21.72 5.23
CA PHE A 27 46.93 23.00 4.49
C PHE A 27 46.07 22.88 3.21
N HIS A 28 45.13 23.80 3.10
CA HIS A 28 44.14 24.06 2.03
C HIS A 28 44.74 24.60 0.72
N LYS A 29 44.04 24.37 -0.42
CA LYS A 29 43.23 25.39 -1.15
C LYS A 29 42.84 24.92 -2.58
N ASN A 30 41.53 24.93 -2.87
CA ASN A 30 40.84 25.71 -3.92
C ASN A 30 40.88 25.10 -5.34
N VAL A 31 39.90 25.19 -6.26
CA VAL A 31 38.60 25.87 -6.37
C VAL A 31 37.94 25.37 -7.69
N ASN A 32 36.60 25.24 -7.71
CA ASN A 32 35.63 25.32 -8.83
C ASN A 32 35.75 24.37 -10.05
N ASN A 33 34.74 23.51 -10.25
CA ASN A 33 33.51 23.71 -11.05
C ASN A 33 33.76 23.81 -12.56
N ASN A 34 33.31 22.83 -13.35
CA ASN A 34 32.06 22.92 -14.11
C ASN A 34 31.88 21.80 -15.17
N LEU A 35 30.59 21.51 -15.41
CA LEU A 35 29.94 21.13 -16.68
C LEU A 35 30.07 19.69 -17.22
N ASN A 36 29.03 18.90 -16.93
CA ASN A 36 27.95 18.52 -17.85
C ASN A 36 28.22 18.29 -19.35
N LEU A 37 27.62 17.17 -19.81
CA LEU A 37 26.89 16.93 -21.06
C LEU A 37 27.59 16.21 -22.24
N THR A 38 26.95 15.08 -22.58
CA THR A 38 26.49 14.62 -23.91
C THR A 38 27.44 13.94 -24.89
N GLU A 39 27.04 12.69 -25.20
CA GLU A 39 26.77 12.13 -26.53
C GLU A 39 27.90 11.60 -27.45
N ASN A 40 27.70 10.32 -27.80
CA ASN A 40 27.77 9.69 -29.13
C ASN A 40 29.10 9.27 -29.77
N HIS A 41 29.11 7.97 -30.13
CA HIS A 41 29.81 7.28 -31.25
C HIS A 41 31.37 7.36 -31.24
N SER A 42 32.18 6.36 -31.63
CA SER A 42 32.14 5.33 -32.67
C SER A 42 33.44 4.49 -32.61
N ILE A 43 33.34 3.19 -32.93
CA ILE A 43 34.15 2.39 -33.89
C ILE A 43 35.65 2.76 -34.08
N SER A 44 36.57 1.82 -33.82
CA SER A 44 37.38 1.12 -34.85
C SER A 44 38.63 0.40 -34.28
N ASP A 45 38.86 -0.77 -34.85
CA ASP A 45 40.01 -1.70 -34.90
C ASP A 45 41.44 -1.10 -34.87
N GLU A 46 42.43 -1.87 -34.40
CA GLU A 46 43.40 -2.60 -35.27
C GLU A 46 44.58 -3.28 -34.52
N VAL A 47 45.20 -4.22 -35.24
CA VAL A 47 46.59 -4.73 -35.18
C VAL A 47 46.81 -6.21 -34.79
N GLN A 48 46.54 -7.05 -35.79
CA GLN A 48 47.34 -8.14 -36.39
C GLN A 48 48.77 -8.45 -35.87
N ASN A 49 49.16 -9.74 -35.88
CA ASN A 49 50.00 -10.36 -36.94
C ASN A 49 50.59 -11.75 -36.60
N GLY A 50 50.74 -12.61 -37.62
CA GLY A 50 51.81 -13.63 -37.67
C GLY A 50 51.49 -14.99 -38.33
N ILE A 51 51.61 -15.08 -39.66
CA ILE A 51 51.54 -16.30 -40.50
C ILE A 51 52.93 -16.60 -41.13
N SER A 52 53.32 -17.88 -41.28
CA SER A 52 54.08 -18.43 -42.45
C SER A 52 54.24 -19.97 -42.32
N ARG A 53 54.34 -20.86 -43.34
CA ARG A 53 54.19 -20.86 -44.82
C ARG A 53 54.28 -22.32 -45.36
N GLY A 54 53.55 -22.63 -46.45
CA GLY A 54 53.84 -23.64 -47.51
C GLY A 54 53.39 -25.10 -47.27
N SER A 55 52.74 -25.86 -48.16
CA SER A 55 52.69 -25.88 -49.64
C SER A 55 51.41 -26.55 -50.21
N ILE A 56 51.10 -26.22 -51.47
CA ILE A 56 49.88 -26.50 -52.27
C ILE A 56 49.91 -27.91 -52.92
N ILE A 57 48.79 -28.66 -52.88
CA ILE A 57 48.26 -29.47 -54.01
C ILE A 57 46.73 -29.48 -53.96
N ARG A 58 46.07 -29.07 -55.07
CA ARG A 58 44.61 -29.05 -55.28
C ARG A 58 44.06 -30.47 -55.49
N ASN A 59 42.87 -30.77 -54.97
CA ASN A 59 41.78 -31.42 -55.73
C ASN A 59 40.43 -31.38 -54.96
N ASN A 60 39.38 -31.15 -55.73
CA ASN A 60 38.00 -30.86 -55.34
C ASN A 60 37.33 -31.97 -54.50
N THR A 61 36.76 -31.59 -53.36
CA THR A 61 35.51 -32.12 -52.79
C THR A 61 35.00 -31.06 -51.79
N GLU A 62 33.93 -30.34 -52.14
CA GLU A 62 33.29 -29.40 -51.22
C GLU A 62 32.67 -30.16 -50.05
N LEU A 63 33.23 -29.91 -48.87
CA LEU A 63 32.88 -30.48 -47.59
C LEU A 63 31.59 -29.86 -47.04
N PHE A 64 30.76 -30.73 -46.48
CA PHE A 64 29.76 -30.41 -45.46
C PHE A 64 30.39 -29.62 -44.31
N ASP A 65 29.87 -28.43 -44.03
CA ASP A 65 30.23 -27.65 -42.85
C ASP A 65 29.65 -28.34 -41.59
N ARG A 66 30.56 -28.83 -40.73
CA ARG A 66 30.30 -29.60 -39.49
C ARG A 66 30.22 -28.70 -38.25
N THR A 67 29.85 -27.43 -38.40
CA THR A 67 30.04 -26.41 -37.36
C THR A 67 28.82 -26.08 -36.50
N GLU A 68 27.66 -26.71 -36.67
CA GLU A 68 26.44 -26.36 -35.89
C GLU A 68 26.12 -27.25 -34.67
N ILE A 69 26.98 -28.19 -34.24
CA ILE A 69 26.63 -29.13 -33.14
C ILE A 69 27.35 -28.84 -31.81
N GLN A 70 28.27 -27.87 -31.72
CA GLN A 70 28.94 -27.59 -30.44
C GLN A 70 28.91 -26.09 -30.13
N ASN A 71 27.96 -25.72 -29.26
CA ASN A 71 28.07 -24.73 -28.17
C ASN A 71 26.67 -24.21 -27.81
N HIS A 72 25.90 -24.99 -27.04
CA HIS A 72 24.80 -24.44 -26.27
C HIS A 72 25.36 -23.74 -25.01
N HIS A 73 25.84 -22.51 -25.18
CA HIS A 73 25.88 -21.58 -24.07
C HIS A 73 24.45 -21.21 -23.70
N VAL A 74 24.07 -21.51 -22.46
CA VAL A 74 22.79 -21.12 -21.86
C VAL A 74 22.81 -19.62 -21.62
N VAL A 75 22.27 -18.84 -22.56
CA VAL A 75 21.94 -17.43 -22.34
C VAL A 75 20.44 -17.35 -22.09
N ASN A 76 20.07 -17.30 -20.82
CA ASN A 76 18.69 -17.14 -20.38
C ASN A 76 18.42 -15.64 -20.12
N THR A 77 18.21 -14.87 -21.18
CA THR A 77 17.73 -13.48 -21.08
C THR A 77 16.48 -13.32 -21.93
N LYS A 78 15.32 -13.66 -21.38
CA LYS A 78 14.04 -13.08 -21.84
C LYS A 78 13.18 -12.69 -20.63
N ASN A 79 12.99 -11.37 -20.54
CA ASN A 79 12.21 -10.66 -19.54
C ASN A 79 10.73 -11.03 -19.58
N PHE A 80 10.08 -10.72 -18.44
CA PHE A 80 8.65 -10.76 -18.19
C PHE A 80 7.88 -9.92 -19.22
N GLU A 81 7.04 -10.56 -20.02
CA GLU A 81 5.88 -9.89 -20.63
C GLU A 81 4.61 -10.70 -20.44
N SER A 82 3.55 -9.94 -20.22
CA SER A 82 2.16 -10.32 -20.02
C SER A 82 1.62 -11.21 -21.14
N SER A 83 0.73 -12.11 -20.76
CA SER A 83 -0.05 -12.99 -21.65
C SER A 83 -0.84 -12.19 -22.69
N ILE A 84 -0.28 -12.06 -23.89
CA ILE A 84 -1.04 -11.75 -25.11
C ILE A 84 -1.24 -13.10 -25.81
N GLU A 85 -2.48 -13.45 -26.11
CA GLU A 85 -2.77 -14.66 -26.89
C GLU A 85 -2.10 -14.54 -28.28
N PRO A 86 -1.41 -15.60 -28.75
CA PRO A 86 -0.66 -15.53 -29.99
C PRO A 86 -1.59 -15.34 -31.19
N ILE A 87 -1.15 -14.53 -32.15
CA ILE A 87 -1.89 -14.27 -33.39
C ILE A 87 -1.89 -15.57 -34.23
N LYS A 88 -3.09 -16.06 -34.56
CA LYS A 88 -3.30 -17.28 -35.36
C LYS A 88 -3.10 -16.98 -36.84
N ILE A 89 -2.20 -17.70 -37.52
CA ILE A 89 -1.98 -17.65 -38.97
C ILE A 89 -2.41 -18.98 -39.59
N SER A 90 -3.26 -18.93 -40.61
CA SER A 90 -3.66 -20.14 -41.33
C SER A 90 -2.51 -20.61 -42.24
N LEU A 91 -2.22 -21.91 -42.29
CA LEU A 91 -1.20 -22.42 -43.24
C LEU A 91 -1.54 -22.11 -44.71
N ASN A 92 -2.82 -21.91 -45.02
CA ASN A 92 -3.28 -21.59 -46.37
C ASN A 92 -2.76 -20.22 -46.87
N GLU A 93 -2.45 -19.28 -45.97
CA GLU A 93 -1.86 -17.98 -46.32
C GLU A 93 -0.35 -18.08 -46.62
N ALA A 94 0.30 -19.19 -46.28
CA ALA A 94 1.73 -19.44 -46.50
C ALA A 94 2.05 -20.18 -47.81
N GLY A 95 1.06 -20.37 -48.70
CA GLY A 95 1.28 -20.85 -50.08
C GLY A 95 0.99 -22.33 -50.36
N TYR A 96 0.25 -23.02 -49.49
CA TYR A 96 -0.11 -24.43 -49.69
C TYR A 96 -1.62 -24.58 -50.04
N MET A 97 -1.90 -25.07 -51.26
CA MET A 97 -3.25 -25.16 -51.86
C MET A 97 -4.08 -26.34 -51.30
N LYS A 98 -5.42 -26.23 -51.33
CA LYS A 98 -6.41 -27.19 -50.78
C LYS A 98 -6.30 -28.64 -51.28
N SER A 99 -6.51 -29.63 -50.39
CA SER A 99 -6.79 -31.03 -50.72
C SER A 99 -8.01 -31.63 -49.99
N LYS A 100 -8.50 -32.74 -50.56
CA LYS A 100 -9.67 -33.55 -50.20
C LYS A 100 -9.37 -34.58 -49.10
N SER A 101 -10.44 -35.02 -48.42
CA SER A 101 -10.45 -36.00 -47.31
C SER A 101 -9.55 -37.24 -47.50
N VAL A 102 -8.71 -37.51 -46.50
CA VAL A 102 -7.74 -38.62 -46.45
C VAL A 102 -8.33 -39.87 -45.79
N GLU A 103 -8.22 -41.02 -46.46
CA GLU A 103 -8.46 -42.33 -45.85
C GLU A 103 -7.32 -42.76 -44.91
N LYS A 104 -7.67 -43.26 -43.72
CA LYS A 104 -6.77 -43.69 -42.63
C LYS A 104 -6.16 -45.09 -42.89
N SER A 105 -5.37 -45.27 -43.94
CA SER A 105 -4.51 -46.46 -44.07
C SER A 105 -3.20 -46.26 -43.32
N SER A 106 -2.79 -47.25 -42.50
CA SER A 106 -1.49 -47.28 -41.79
C SER A 106 -0.27 -47.48 -42.70
N TYR A 107 -0.52 -47.78 -43.98
CA TYR A 107 0.47 -47.89 -45.05
C TYR A 107 0.15 -46.87 -46.13
N LYS A 108 1.16 -46.11 -46.54
CA LYS A 108 1.07 -45.16 -47.65
C LYS A 108 2.17 -45.48 -48.66
N CYS A 109 1.81 -45.89 -49.88
CA CYS A 109 2.80 -46.01 -50.95
C CYS A 109 3.19 -44.63 -51.50
N ILE A 110 4.21 -44.56 -52.34
CA ILE A 110 4.72 -43.29 -52.88
C ILE A 110 3.64 -42.51 -53.65
N ASP A 111 2.74 -43.22 -54.34
CA ASP A 111 1.66 -42.60 -55.10
C ASP A 111 0.59 -42.02 -54.16
N ASP A 112 0.31 -42.71 -53.05
CA ASP A 112 -0.59 -42.20 -52.01
C ASP A 112 -0.02 -40.93 -51.37
N ILE A 113 1.28 -40.92 -51.02
CA ILE A 113 1.91 -39.74 -50.40
C ILE A 113 2.00 -38.57 -51.37
N LYS A 114 2.29 -38.82 -52.65
CA LYS A 114 2.33 -37.76 -53.67
C LYS A 114 0.97 -37.10 -53.90
N SER A 115 -0.12 -37.79 -53.59
CA SER A 115 -1.48 -37.26 -53.67
C SER A 115 -1.90 -36.43 -52.45
N LEU A 116 -1.13 -36.50 -51.36
CA LEU A 116 -1.40 -35.81 -50.10
C LEU A 116 -0.65 -34.49 -50.02
N ASN A 117 -1.28 -33.52 -49.39
CA ASN A 117 -0.59 -32.28 -49.04
C ASN A 117 0.36 -32.50 -47.86
N PHE A 118 1.36 -31.62 -47.73
CA PHE A 118 2.33 -31.75 -46.66
C PHE A 118 1.70 -31.61 -45.25
N GLU A 119 0.64 -30.82 -45.09
CA GLU A 119 -0.08 -30.72 -43.82
C GLU A 119 -0.74 -32.04 -43.42
N GLU A 120 -1.27 -32.77 -44.40
CA GLU A 120 -1.89 -34.08 -44.17
C GLU A 120 -0.84 -35.11 -43.78
N ILE A 121 0.35 -35.04 -44.40
CA ILE A 121 1.51 -35.85 -44.06
C ILE A 121 2.01 -35.52 -42.64
N TYR A 122 2.03 -34.24 -42.26
CA TYR A 122 2.38 -33.77 -40.91
C TYR A 122 1.41 -34.33 -39.85
N ILE A 123 0.10 -34.24 -40.09
CA ILE A 123 -0.92 -34.79 -39.18
C ILE A 123 -0.78 -36.32 -39.06
N LEU A 124 -0.50 -37.02 -40.16
CA LEU A 124 -0.24 -38.46 -40.15
C LEU A 124 0.99 -38.81 -39.30
N ILE A 125 2.08 -38.05 -39.43
CA ILE A 125 3.32 -38.26 -38.67
C ILE A 125 3.09 -38.02 -37.17
N ILE A 126 2.40 -36.94 -36.79
CA ILE A 126 2.15 -36.63 -35.38
C ILE A 126 1.19 -37.60 -34.72
N SER A 127 0.16 -38.06 -35.45
CA SER A 127 -0.81 -39.01 -34.92
C SER A 127 -0.21 -40.41 -34.71
N ALA A 128 0.91 -40.74 -35.37
CA ALA A 128 1.55 -42.04 -35.28
C ALA A 128 2.46 -42.17 -34.02
N PRO A 129 2.26 -43.20 -33.17
CA PRO A 129 3.19 -43.53 -32.08
C PRO A 129 4.56 -44.04 -32.56
N MET A 130 4.59 -44.77 -33.68
CA MET A 130 5.80 -45.33 -34.29
C MET A 130 5.79 -45.12 -35.81
N ILE A 131 6.96 -44.88 -36.40
CA ILE A 131 7.15 -44.66 -37.83
C ILE A 131 8.25 -45.58 -38.36
N ILE A 132 8.02 -46.14 -39.55
CA ILE A 132 8.96 -47.03 -40.22
C ILE A 132 9.06 -46.62 -41.69
N PHE A 133 10.30 -46.48 -42.19
CA PHE A 133 10.56 -46.21 -43.60
C PHE A 133 11.00 -47.49 -44.30
N VAL A 134 10.24 -47.95 -45.29
CA VAL A 134 10.49 -49.21 -46.02
C VAL A 134 10.48 -48.97 -47.53
N ASP A 135 11.00 -49.91 -48.32
CA ASP A 135 10.94 -49.77 -49.79
C ASP A 135 9.51 -49.67 -50.32
N ASN A 136 9.27 -48.81 -51.31
CA ASN A 136 7.92 -48.60 -51.85
C ASN A 136 7.27 -49.88 -52.41
N TYR A 137 8.05 -50.80 -53.00
CA TYR A 137 7.50 -52.08 -53.50
C TYR A 137 6.94 -52.97 -52.38
N LYS A 138 7.35 -52.76 -51.12
CA LYS A 138 6.81 -53.47 -49.95
C LYS A 138 5.44 -52.92 -49.52
N LEU A 139 5.09 -51.70 -49.96
CA LEU A 139 3.86 -50.98 -49.60
C LEU A 139 2.79 -51.03 -50.71
N ASN A 140 3.20 -51.35 -51.94
CA ASN A 140 2.31 -51.30 -53.10
C ASN A 140 1.58 -52.64 -53.32
N ASN A 141 0.27 -52.67 -53.05
CA ASN A 141 -0.58 -53.86 -53.28
C ASN A 141 -0.87 -54.14 -54.78
N ARG A 142 -0.40 -53.32 -55.72
CA ARG A 142 -0.76 -53.42 -57.15
C ARG A 142 0.17 -54.28 -58.01
N CYS A 143 1.29 -54.80 -57.50
CA CYS A 143 2.20 -55.64 -58.29
C CYS A 143 1.72 -57.11 -58.37
N LYS A 144 1.02 -57.44 -59.46
CA LYS A 144 0.45 -58.77 -59.77
C LYS A 144 1.45 -59.88 -60.17
N PHE A 145 2.76 -59.74 -59.99
CA PHE A 145 3.71 -60.76 -60.46
C PHE A 145 4.47 -61.52 -59.34
N LYS A 146 3.95 -62.72 -59.09
CA LYS A 146 4.56 -64.01 -58.68
C LYS A 146 5.42 -64.12 -57.38
N ARG A 147 4.95 -65.09 -56.57
CA ARG A 147 5.59 -65.95 -55.53
C ARG A 147 5.81 -65.36 -54.12
N LYS A 148 5.00 -65.88 -53.18
CA LYS A 148 5.16 -65.92 -51.71
C LYS A 148 6.09 -64.85 -51.12
N LYS A 149 5.67 -63.60 -51.11
CA LYS A 149 6.21 -62.58 -50.19
C LYS A 149 5.03 -61.99 -49.41
N ARG A 150 5.10 -62.12 -48.08
CA ARG A 150 4.04 -61.76 -47.13
C ARG A 150 3.72 -60.27 -47.26
N LEU A 151 2.49 -59.96 -47.66
CA LEU A 151 1.94 -58.61 -47.71
C LEU A 151 1.67 -58.13 -46.27
N PHE A 152 1.93 -56.85 -45.99
CA PHE A 152 1.67 -56.24 -44.70
C PHE A 152 0.16 -56.06 -44.47
N LEU A 153 -0.41 -56.67 -43.42
CA LEU A 153 -1.80 -56.46 -43.03
C LEU A 153 -1.89 -55.34 -41.98
N SER A 154 -2.87 -54.44 -42.09
CA SER A 154 -3.05 -53.29 -41.16
C SER A 154 -3.40 -53.71 -39.75
N GLN A 155 -4.01 -54.89 -39.57
CA GLN A 155 -4.29 -55.48 -38.27
C GLN A 155 -3.03 -55.96 -37.54
N ASP A 156 -1.92 -56.16 -38.26
CA ASP A 156 -0.72 -56.77 -37.67
C ASP A 156 0.18 -55.80 -36.91
N PHE A 157 0.14 -54.52 -37.27
CA PHE A 157 1.04 -53.47 -36.78
C PHE A 157 0.25 -52.25 -36.29
N GLN A 158 -0.61 -52.45 -35.28
CA GLN A 158 -1.39 -51.36 -34.68
C GLN A 158 -0.46 -50.27 -34.12
N GLY A 159 -0.73 -49.01 -34.49
CA GLY A 159 0.05 -47.85 -34.02
C GLY A 159 1.38 -47.61 -34.76
N CYS A 160 1.66 -48.34 -35.84
CA CYS A 160 2.82 -48.09 -36.72
C CYS A 160 2.37 -47.44 -38.04
N LEU A 161 3.02 -46.34 -38.42
CA LEU A 161 2.89 -45.72 -39.73
C LEU A 161 4.05 -46.17 -40.63
N PHE A 162 3.70 -46.70 -41.80
CA PHE A 162 4.68 -47.11 -42.80
C PHE A 162 4.74 -46.10 -43.95
N LEU A 163 5.95 -45.59 -44.20
CA LEU A 163 6.24 -44.63 -45.25
C LEU A 163 7.30 -45.21 -46.22
N PRO A 164 7.27 -44.84 -47.51
CA PRO A 164 8.27 -45.23 -48.48
C PRO A 164 9.58 -44.50 -48.19
N PHE A 165 10.69 -45.23 -48.14
CA PHE A 165 12.02 -44.68 -47.89
C PHE A 165 12.42 -43.66 -48.97
N GLU A 166 11.93 -43.84 -50.19
CA GLU A 166 12.12 -42.95 -51.33
C GLU A 166 11.56 -41.53 -51.07
N TYR A 167 10.63 -41.37 -50.13
CA TYR A 167 10.10 -40.07 -49.72
C TYR A 167 10.92 -39.37 -48.63
N SER A 168 11.88 -40.06 -47.99
CA SER A 168 12.62 -39.55 -46.83
C SER A 168 13.37 -38.23 -47.09
N THR A 169 13.94 -38.05 -48.29
CA THR A 169 14.66 -36.82 -48.67
C THR A 169 13.72 -35.63 -48.83
N ILE A 170 12.56 -35.83 -49.46
CA ILE A 170 11.53 -34.81 -49.64
C ILE A 170 10.93 -34.45 -48.27
N LEU A 171 10.63 -35.45 -47.44
CA LEU A 171 10.14 -35.25 -46.08
C LEU A 171 11.13 -34.43 -45.25
N LYS A 172 12.43 -34.75 -45.28
CA LYS A 172 13.47 -33.98 -44.58
C LYS A 172 13.48 -32.51 -45.03
N LYS A 173 13.38 -32.25 -46.34
CA LYS A 173 13.35 -30.87 -46.87
C LYS A 173 12.12 -30.11 -46.36
N ASN A 174 10.94 -30.72 -46.43
CA ASN A 174 9.70 -30.07 -46.01
C ASN A 174 9.66 -29.85 -44.49
N LEU A 175 10.15 -30.81 -43.70
CA LEU A 175 10.30 -30.66 -42.25
C LEU A 175 11.28 -29.54 -41.88
N ARG A 176 12.39 -29.36 -42.62
CA ARG A 176 13.33 -28.26 -42.40
C ARG A 176 12.67 -26.89 -42.63
N ILE A 177 11.90 -26.75 -43.71
CA ILE A 177 11.16 -25.52 -44.01
C ILE A 177 10.16 -25.23 -42.89
N LEU A 178 9.33 -26.22 -42.55
CA LEU A 178 8.34 -26.09 -41.48
C LEU A 178 8.98 -25.72 -40.13
N ASN A 179 10.04 -26.42 -39.72
CA ASN A 179 10.71 -26.15 -38.44
C ASN A 179 11.29 -24.72 -38.42
N ASN A 180 11.85 -24.23 -39.53
CA ASN A 180 12.34 -22.85 -39.63
C ASN A 180 11.22 -21.82 -39.55
N ASP A 181 10.07 -22.11 -40.17
CA ASP A 181 8.91 -21.22 -40.13
C ASP A 181 8.27 -21.19 -38.74
N ILE A 182 8.20 -22.33 -38.04
CA ILE A 182 7.75 -22.40 -36.64
C ILE A 182 8.68 -21.55 -35.75
N LEU A 183 10.01 -21.73 -35.87
CA LEU A 183 10.99 -20.99 -35.07
C LEU A 183 10.92 -19.46 -35.31
N LYS A 184 10.79 -19.02 -36.57
CA LYS A 184 10.66 -17.60 -36.91
C LYS A 184 9.36 -16.98 -36.39
N ASN A 185 8.26 -17.75 -36.38
CA ASN A 185 6.96 -17.25 -35.94
C ASN A 185 6.79 -17.30 -34.42
N GLU A 186 7.42 -18.25 -33.72
CA GLU A 186 7.55 -18.23 -32.26
C GLU A 186 8.28 -16.97 -31.79
N ALA A 187 9.34 -16.54 -32.50
CA ALA A 187 10.04 -15.28 -32.21
C ALA A 187 9.16 -14.04 -32.36
N ASN A 188 8.10 -14.12 -33.18
CA ASN A 188 7.15 -13.05 -33.47
C ASN A 188 5.77 -13.24 -32.79
N ASN A 189 5.67 -14.14 -31.80
CA ASN A 189 4.46 -14.43 -31.04
C ASN A 189 3.23 -14.84 -31.88
N LYS A 190 3.46 -15.60 -32.95
CA LYS A 190 2.44 -16.09 -33.90
C LYS A 190 2.37 -17.63 -33.88
N LYS A 191 1.17 -18.20 -34.03
CA LYS A 191 0.92 -19.65 -34.07
C LYS A 191 0.25 -20.10 -35.38
N PHE A 192 0.65 -21.26 -35.88
CA PHE A 192 0.10 -21.87 -37.08
C PHE A 192 -1.09 -22.78 -36.79
N PHE A 193 -2.13 -22.77 -37.64
CA PHE A 193 -3.27 -23.69 -37.53
C PHE A 193 -3.69 -24.30 -38.88
N TYR A 194 -4.27 -25.51 -38.83
CA TYR A 194 -4.89 -26.20 -39.97
C TYR A 194 -6.18 -26.93 -39.53
N LYS A 195 -7.33 -26.60 -40.12
CA LYS A 195 -8.66 -27.22 -39.82
C LYS A 195 -8.91 -27.38 -38.30
N ASP A 196 -8.71 -26.29 -37.55
CA ASP A 196 -8.84 -26.22 -36.09
C ASP A 196 -7.81 -27.01 -35.26
N TYR A 197 -6.78 -27.58 -35.89
CA TYR A 197 -5.62 -28.15 -35.21
C TYR A 197 -4.46 -27.16 -35.15
N ASP A 198 -3.93 -26.93 -33.96
CA ASP A 198 -2.70 -26.16 -33.77
C ASP A 198 -1.49 -26.96 -34.28
N ILE A 199 -0.70 -26.37 -35.17
CA ILE A 199 0.60 -26.91 -35.59
C ILE A 199 1.63 -26.45 -34.57
N ASP A 200 1.73 -27.22 -33.47
CA ASP A 200 2.50 -26.84 -32.28
C ASP A 200 3.90 -27.45 -32.20
N TYR A 201 4.31 -28.32 -33.14
CA TYR A 201 5.50 -29.13 -32.98
C TYR A 201 6.46 -29.09 -34.16
N CYS A 202 7.72 -28.75 -33.87
CA CYS A 202 8.82 -29.08 -34.76
C CYS A 202 9.04 -30.60 -34.77
N ILE A 203 9.18 -31.21 -35.94
CA ILE A 203 9.44 -32.66 -36.03
C ILE A 203 10.92 -32.88 -36.32
N CYS A 204 11.55 -33.75 -35.54
CA CYS A 204 12.97 -34.10 -35.69
C CYS A 204 13.16 -35.62 -35.61
N PHE A 205 14.17 -36.13 -36.30
CA PHE A 205 14.64 -37.51 -36.16
C PHE A 205 15.99 -37.48 -35.42
N ASP A 206 16.19 -38.38 -34.46
CA ASP A 206 17.46 -38.51 -33.75
C ASP A 206 18.58 -38.79 -34.77
N GLU A 207 19.73 -38.10 -34.62
CA GLU A 207 20.87 -38.07 -35.58
C GLU A 207 20.64 -37.33 -36.92
N GLY A 208 19.46 -36.75 -37.16
CA GLY A 208 19.17 -35.99 -38.39
C GLY A 208 19.03 -36.84 -39.66
N GLU A 209 19.22 -38.16 -39.56
CA GLU A 209 19.07 -39.11 -40.64
C GLU A 209 17.84 -40.02 -40.48
N ILE A 210 17.13 -40.22 -41.59
CA ILE A 210 16.05 -41.20 -41.68
C ILE A 210 16.70 -42.44 -42.30
N LEU A 211 16.72 -43.54 -41.54
CA LEU A 211 17.32 -44.80 -41.93
C LEU A 211 16.26 -45.75 -42.47
N LYS A 212 16.65 -46.50 -43.51
CA LYS A 212 15.79 -47.51 -44.14
C LYS A 212 15.60 -48.71 -43.21
N ASP A 213 14.38 -49.24 -43.21
CA ASP A 213 13.89 -50.37 -42.41
C ASP A 213 14.03 -50.16 -40.88
N CYS A 214 14.38 -48.95 -40.42
CA CYS A 214 14.51 -48.61 -39.00
C CYS A 214 13.15 -48.24 -38.39
N VAL A 215 12.91 -48.69 -37.15
CA VAL A 215 11.71 -48.33 -36.38
C VAL A 215 12.02 -47.15 -35.49
N TYR A 216 11.28 -46.07 -35.68
CA TYR A 216 11.33 -44.89 -34.83
C TYR A 216 10.12 -44.83 -33.92
N LYS A 217 10.34 -44.49 -32.66
CA LYS A 217 9.29 -44.25 -31.67
C LYS A 217 9.26 -42.77 -31.31
N LYS A 218 8.05 -42.21 -31.24
CA LYS A 218 7.80 -40.81 -30.93
C LYS A 218 8.10 -40.51 -29.46
N LEU A 219 8.83 -39.43 -29.21
CA LEU A 219 9.04 -38.82 -27.90
C LEU A 219 8.73 -37.32 -28.01
N GLU A 220 7.85 -36.82 -27.15
CA GLU A 220 7.52 -35.40 -27.09
C GLU A 220 8.45 -34.69 -26.08
N ILE A 221 9.08 -33.60 -26.53
CA ILE A 221 9.99 -32.77 -25.72
C ILE A 221 9.65 -31.29 -26.01
N ILE A 222 9.10 -30.58 -25.02
CA ILE A 222 8.75 -29.15 -25.15
C ILE A 222 7.82 -28.91 -26.36
N ASN A 223 8.34 -28.29 -27.43
CA ASN A 223 7.66 -27.99 -28.70
C ASN A 223 8.22 -28.84 -29.85
N LYS A 224 8.84 -29.99 -29.53
CA LYS A 224 9.47 -30.88 -30.52
C LYS A 224 8.93 -32.30 -30.38
N MET A 225 8.57 -32.89 -31.52
CA MET A 225 8.30 -34.31 -31.67
C MET A 225 9.57 -34.98 -32.19
N LEU A 226 10.29 -35.66 -31.29
CA LEU A 226 11.53 -36.35 -31.60
C LEU A 226 11.24 -37.83 -31.88
N PHE A 227 11.58 -38.28 -33.09
CA PHE A 227 11.50 -39.67 -33.49
C PHE A 227 12.85 -40.33 -33.26
N ILE A 228 12.91 -41.20 -32.25
CA ILE A 228 14.14 -41.86 -31.78
C ILE A 228 14.10 -43.31 -32.22
N SER A 229 15.23 -43.83 -32.69
CA SER A 229 15.34 -45.26 -32.97
C SER A 229 15.00 -46.07 -31.72
N VAL A 230 14.25 -47.16 -31.88
CA VAL A 230 13.79 -47.96 -30.73
C VAL A 230 14.96 -48.39 -29.83
N ASN A 231 16.13 -48.69 -30.42
CA ASN A 231 17.33 -49.09 -29.71
C ASN A 231 17.83 -48.02 -28.71
N LYS A 232 17.70 -46.73 -29.05
CA LYS A 232 18.15 -45.61 -28.21
C LYS A 232 17.03 -45.01 -27.36
N TYR A 233 15.79 -45.43 -27.58
CA TYR A 233 14.61 -44.79 -26.99
C TYR A 233 14.64 -44.76 -25.45
N GLN A 234 14.96 -45.87 -24.78
CA GLN A 234 14.97 -45.89 -23.30
C GLN A 234 16.10 -45.06 -22.71
N ILE A 235 17.27 -45.08 -23.36
CA ILE A 235 18.42 -44.29 -22.94
C ILE A 235 18.06 -42.80 -23.05
N LYS A 236 17.56 -42.36 -24.20
CA LYS A 236 17.13 -40.98 -24.42
C LYS A 236 15.97 -40.56 -23.51
N LEU A 237 14.97 -41.42 -23.32
CA LEU A 237 13.86 -41.14 -22.39
C LEU A 237 14.37 -40.93 -20.96
N THR A 238 15.32 -41.76 -20.51
CA THR A 238 15.94 -41.65 -19.18
C THR A 238 16.79 -40.39 -19.08
N GLU A 239 17.57 -40.08 -20.12
CA GLU A 239 18.36 -38.84 -20.23
C GLU A 239 17.46 -37.59 -20.07
N TYR A 240 16.37 -37.50 -20.83
CA TYR A 240 15.46 -36.36 -20.76
C TYR A 240 14.70 -36.26 -19.43
N LYS A 241 14.37 -37.40 -18.80
CA LYS A 241 13.81 -37.42 -17.44
C LYS A 241 14.79 -36.82 -16.42
N ILE A 242 16.07 -37.22 -16.49
CA ILE A 242 17.12 -36.69 -15.60
C ILE A 242 17.36 -35.21 -15.87
N ARG A 243 17.49 -34.79 -17.14
CA ARG A 243 17.63 -33.36 -17.50
C ARG A 243 16.48 -32.52 -16.96
N GLY A 244 15.25 -32.99 -17.15
CA GLY A 244 14.08 -32.29 -16.66
C GLY A 244 14.02 -32.23 -15.14
N PHE A 245 14.40 -33.31 -14.44
CA PHE A 245 14.57 -33.32 -13.00
C PHE A 245 15.58 -32.26 -12.56
N CYS A 246 16.76 -32.19 -13.18
CA CYS A 246 17.80 -31.21 -12.87
C CYS A 246 17.29 -29.76 -13.03
N GLN A 247 16.58 -29.45 -14.13
CA GLN A 247 15.99 -28.12 -14.34
C GLN A 247 14.98 -27.73 -13.24
N MET A 248 14.18 -28.70 -12.79
CA MET A 248 13.18 -28.45 -11.76
C MET A 248 13.83 -28.21 -10.40
N VAL A 249 14.84 -29.01 -10.03
CA VAL A 249 15.52 -28.83 -8.75
C VAL A 249 16.40 -27.59 -8.72
N GLU A 250 16.96 -27.17 -9.86
CA GLU A 250 17.65 -25.89 -10.02
C GLU A 250 16.72 -24.71 -9.69
N GLU A 251 15.51 -24.67 -10.28
CA GLU A 251 14.49 -23.65 -9.98
C GLU A 251 13.97 -23.70 -8.53
N LEU A 252 14.07 -24.86 -7.88
CA LEU A 252 13.79 -25.07 -6.46
C LEU A 252 14.99 -24.72 -5.54
N GLY A 253 16.07 -24.20 -6.11
CA GLY A 253 17.29 -23.76 -5.42
C GLY A 253 18.21 -24.90 -5.00
N ALA A 254 18.52 -25.81 -5.92
CA ALA A 254 19.56 -26.81 -5.69
C ALA A 254 20.96 -26.15 -5.69
N LYS A 255 21.78 -26.45 -4.68
CA LYS A 255 23.21 -26.11 -4.63
C LYS A 255 24.03 -27.10 -5.45
N ASN A 256 23.80 -28.39 -5.19
CA ASN A 256 24.42 -29.45 -5.95
C ASN A 256 23.51 -30.67 -6.13
N ILE A 257 23.77 -31.40 -7.22
CA ILE A 257 23.13 -32.69 -7.54
C ILE A 257 24.24 -33.70 -7.76
N LYS A 258 24.26 -34.74 -6.95
CA LYS A 258 25.15 -35.89 -7.11
C LYS A 258 24.39 -37.02 -7.79
N ILE A 259 24.86 -37.44 -8.96
CA ILE A 259 24.30 -38.53 -9.76
C ILE A 259 25.26 -39.71 -9.66
N THR A 260 24.79 -40.83 -9.10
CA THR A 260 25.54 -42.08 -8.95
C THR A 260 24.89 -43.18 -9.77
N PHE A 261 25.62 -43.74 -10.73
CA PHE A 261 25.20 -44.88 -11.53
C PHE A 261 25.70 -46.16 -10.86
N LYS A 262 24.77 -46.93 -10.29
CA LYS A 262 25.03 -48.21 -9.61
C LYS A 262 24.67 -49.39 -10.49
N LYS A 263 25.58 -50.36 -10.56
CA LYS A 263 25.37 -51.64 -11.25
C LYS A 263 24.86 -52.67 -10.24
N ASN A 264 23.65 -53.18 -10.42
CA ASN A 264 23.20 -54.37 -9.68
C ASN A 264 23.57 -55.62 -10.49
N ASP A 265 24.80 -56.08 -10.33
CA ASP A 265 25.17 -57.42 -10.79
C ASP A 265 24.49 -58.44 -9.87
N THR A 266 23.45 -59.09 -10.38
CA THR A 266 22.99 -60.37 -9.81
C THR A 266 24.13 -61.38 -9.99
N VAL A 267 24.95 -61.51 -8.95
CA VAL A 267 25.91 -62.59 -8.65
C VAL A 267 26.23 -63.49 -9.85
N ILE A 268 27.27 -63.21 -10.65
CA ILE A 268 28.02 -64.26 -11.38
C ILE A 268 29.45 -63.77 -11.69
N LYS A 269 30.41 -64.61 -11.31
CA LYS A 269 31.87 -64.51 -11.49
C LYS A 269 32.31 -64.04 -12.89
N LYS A 270 33.33 -63.17 -12.89
CA LYS A 270 34.27 -62.82 -13.95
C LYS A 270 34.29 -63.80 -15.14
N LYS A 271 33.64 -63.43 -16.24
CA LYS A 271 34.05 -63.79 -17.62
C LYS A 271 33.35 -62.86 -18.62
N GLN A 272 34.15 -61.97 -19.23
CA GLN A 272 33.91 -61.21 -20.46
C GLN A 272 32.48 -60.68 -20.68
N VAL A 273 32.07 -59.66 -19.93
CA VAL A 273 30.92 -58.81 -20.28
C VAL A 273 31.21 -57.39 -19.78
N ASP A 274 31.98 -56.59 -20.51
CA ASP A 274 32.32 -55.22 -20.05
C ASP A 274 32.28 -54.11 -21.13
N ILE A 275 31.81 -54.36 -22.37
CA ILE A 275 31.95 -53.34 -23.43
C ILE A 275 30.70 -52.46 -23.62
N ASN A 276 29.47 -52.95 -23.38
CA ASN A 276 28.26 -52.17 -23.72
C ASN A 276 27.69 -51.28 -22.59
N ILE A 277 28.00 -51.56 -21.32
CA ILE A 277 27.42 -50.80 -20.20
C ILE A 277 28.20 -49.49 -19.97
N GLY A 278 29.53 -49.52 -20.12
CA GLY A 278 30.36 -48.31 -20.07
C GLY A 278 29.95 -47.30 -21.14
N THR A 279 29.70 -47.76 -22.36
CA THR A 279 29.21 -46.90 -23.46
C THR A 279 27.84 -46.29 -23.18
N ASP A 280 26.90 -47.02 -22.58
CA ASP A 280 25.58 -46.47 -22.25
C ASP A 280 25.66 -45.39 -21.16
N ILE A 281 26.52 -45.58 -20.16
CA ILE A 281 26.79 -44.60 -19.10
C ILE A 281 27.50 -43.37 -19.67
N GLU A 282 28.50 -43.56 -20.54
CA GLU A 282 29.19 -42.46 -21.23
C GLU A 282 28.25 -41.67 -22.14
N ILE A 283 27.31 -42.34 -22.83
CA ILE A 283 26.30 -41.67 -23.67
C ILE A 283 25.33 -40.86 -22.79
N LEU A 284 24.88 -41.40 -21.66
CA LEU A 284 24.00 -40.68 -20.72
C LEU A 284 24.74 -39.50 -20.07
N ALA A 285 25.95 -39.72 -19.56
CA ALA A 285 26.75 -38.69 -18.90
C ALA A 285 27.20 -37.60 -19.87
N GLY A 286 27.69 -37.98 -21.05
CA GLY A 286 28.05 -37.05 -22.13
C GLY A 286 26.84 -36.28 -22.66
N GLY A 287 25.68 -36.94 -22.78
CA GLY A 287 24.41 -36.28 -23.09
C GLY A 287 24.04 -35.23 -22.04
N LEU A 288 24.20 -35.53 -20.76
CA LEU A 288 23.95 -34.59 -19.66
C LEU A 288 24.97 -33.44 -19.57
N GLY A 289 26.03 -33.45 -20.39
CA GLY A 289 27.09 -32.43 -20.36
C GLY A 289 28.02 -32.56 -19.16
N LEU A 290 28.08 -33.73 -18.54
CA LEU A 290 28.87 -34.01 -17.34
C LEU A 290 30.30 -34.39 -17.73
N SER A 291 31.29 -33.66 -17.24
CA SER A 291 32.70 -34.07 -17.32
C SER A 291 33.03 -35.05 -16.18
N ASN A 292 33.79 -36.11 -16.49
CA ASN A 292 34.24 -37.08 -15.48
C ASN A 292 35.08 -36.36 -14.41
N SER A 293 34.55 -36.25 -13.19
CA SER A 293 35.37 -36.02 -11.99
C SER A 293 35.92 -37.37 -11.56
N ASN A 294 36.96 -37.83 -12.26
CA ASN A 294 37.63 -39.08 -11.90
C ASN A 294 38.43 -38.91 -10.59
N GLU A 295 37.78 -39.02 -9.44
CA GLU A 295 38.40 -39.66 -8.29
C GLU A 295 38.26 -41.17 -8.50
N LYS A 296 39.31 -41.79 -9.06
CA LYS A 296 39.40 -43.25 -9.20
C LYS A 296 39.59 -43.88 -7.82
N GLU A 297 38.54 -43.94 -7.01
CA GLU A 297 38.47 -44.83 -5.86
C GLU A 297 37.68 -46.08 -6.24
N ASN A 298 38.41 -47.14 -6.60
CA ASN A 298 38.13 -48.59 -6.57
C ASN A 298 36.69 -49.14 -6.40
N SER A 299 35.65 -48.44 -6.85
CA SER A 299 34.25 -48.84 -6.72
C SER A 299 33.59 -48.85 -8.09
N GLU A 300 32.77 -49.88 -8.36
CA GLU A 300 32.06 -50.15 -9.61
C GLU A 300 31.01 -49.08 -10.00
N ASP A 301 30.99 -47.93 -9.31
CA ASP A 301 29.97 -46.87 -9.41
C ASP A 301 30.54 -45.61 -10.10
N TYR A 302 29.85 -45.09 -11.13
CA TYR A 302 30.20 -43.80 -11.73
C TYR A 302 29.48 -42.67 -11.00
N LYS A 303 30.21 -41.64 -10.55
CA LYS A 303 29.68 -40.49 -9.78
C LYS A 303 29.93 -39.18 -10.53
N TYR A 304 28.90 -38.35 -10.63
CA TYR A 304 28.96 -37.02 -11.21
C TYR A 304 28.32 -36.01 -10.28
N THR A 305 28.89 -34.80 -10.20
CA THR A 305 28.35 -33.71 -9.39
C THR A 305 28.09 -32.49 -10.26
N LEU A 306 26.85 -32.01 -10.25
CA LEU A 306 26.45 -30.71 -10.81
C LEU A 306 26.41 -29.70 -9.66
N SER A 307 27.14 -28.59 -9.77
CA SER A 307 27.09 -27.48 -8.82
C SER A 307 26.53 -26.24 -9.50
N TYR A 308 25.59 -25.55 -8.83
CA TYR A 308 24.96 -24.33 -9.31
C TYR A 308 25.51 -23.10 -8.57
N PRO A 309 25.53 -21.92 -9.20
CA PRO A 309 25.97 -20.69 -8.55
C PRO A 309 24.99 -20.22 -7.46
N ASP A 310 25.49 -19.51 -6.45
CA ASP A 310 24.73 -19.08 -5.27
C ASP A 310 23.63 -18.03 -5.57
N ASN A 311 23.66 -17.40 -6.74
CA ASN A 311 22.73 -16.33 -7.15
C ASN A 311 21.46 -16.83 -7.87
N ASN A 312 20.96 -18.02 -7.53
CA ASN A 312 19.76 -18.56 -8.15
C ASN A 312 18.47 -18.02 -7.51
N ASN A 313 17.59 -17.44 -8.32
CA ASN A 313 16.25 -17.03 -7.90
C ASN A 313 15.42 -18.26 -7.48
N LEU A 314 15.17 -18.37 -6.18
CA LEU A 314 14.45 -19.51 -5.62
C LEU A 314 12.94 -19.39 -5.89
N LEU A 315 12.32 -20.44 -6.41
CA LEU A 315 10.87 -20.52 -6.61
C LEU A 315 10.23 -21.62 -5.72
N LEU A 316 9.59 -21.23 -4.62
CA LEU A 316 8.85 -22.11 -3.70
C LEU A 316 7.32 -22.06 -3.90
N ASN A 317 6.86 -21.65 -5.08
CA ASN A 317 5.45 -21.57 -5.39
C ASN A 317 5.06 -22.69 -6.35
N GLU A 318 4.49 -23.77 -5.80
CA GLU A 318 4.03 -24.93 -6.57
C GLU A 318 3.10 -24.54 -7.74
N LYS A 319 2.19 -23.59 -7.54
CA LYS A 319 1.28 -23.14 -8.61
C LYS A 319 2.04 -22.47 -9.74
N SER A 320 3.06 -21.67 -9.41
CA SER A 320 3.92 -21.03 -10.41
C SER A 320 4.74 -22.07 -11.19
N ILE A 321 5.27 -23.10 -10.52
CA ILE A 321 5.99 -24.20 -11.17
C ILE A 321 5.06 -24.96 -12.12
N ARG A 322 3.86 -25.36 -11.66
CA ARG A 322 2.85 -26.01 -12.51
C ARG A 322 2.48 -25.15 -13.72
N LYS A 323 2.37 -23.83 -13.55
CA LYS A 323 2.15 -22.90 -14.68
C LYS A 323 3.33 -22.87 -15.65
N LYS A 324 4.57 -22.90 -15.17
CA LYS A 324 5.77 -23.02 -16.03
C LYS A 324 5.79 -24.34 -16.82
N ILE A 325 5.36 -25.46 -16.21
CA ILE A 325 5.21 -26.76 -16.89
C ILE A 325 4.13 -26.69 -17.98
N ASN A 326 2.94 -26.16 -17.65
CA ASN A 326 1.85 -25.97 -18.62
C ASN A 326 2.27 -25.07 -19.79
N ASN A 327 3.09 -24.05 -19.52
CA ASN A 327 3.63 -23.15 -20.54
C ASN A 327 4.86 -23.71 -21.26
N LYS A 328 5.16 -25.02 -21.12
CA LYS A 328 6.26 -25.73 -21.77
C LYS A 328 7.63 -25.06 -21.56
N ARG A 329 7.89 -24.48 -20.38
CA ARG A 329 9.21 -23.91 -20.03
C ARG A 329 10.22 -24.96 -19.56
N PHE A 330 9.74 -26.14 -19.17
CA PHE A 330 10.57 -27.27 -18.75
C PHE A 330 10.60 -28.35 -19.83
N ILE A 331 11.67 -29.14 -19.87
CA ILE A 331 11.80 -30.31 -20.77
C ILE A 331 10.70 -31.34 -20.53
N ILE A 332 10.24 -31.48 -19.29
CA ILE A 332 9.20 -32.42 -18.89
C ILE A 332 7.82 -31.90 -19.32
N SER A 333 7.07 -32.74 -20.04
CA SER A 333 5.68 -32.44 -20.40
C SER A 333 4.74 -32.58 -19.20
N GLN A 334 3.57 -31.96 -19.30
CA GLN A 334 2.54 -32.06 -18.25
C GLN A 334 2.12 -33.51 -17.98
N ASP A 335 2.08 -34.36 -19.02
CA ASP A 335 1.74 -35.78 -18.89
C ASP A 335 2.79 -36.56 -18.12
N ILE A 336 4.08 -36.29 -18.35
CA ILE A 336 5.19 -36.91 -17.61
C ILE A 336 5.18 -36.42 -16.16
N PHE A 337 4.92 -35.14 -15.93
CA PHE A 337 4.81 -34.60 -14.58
C PHE A 337 3.64 -35.21 -13.80
N ASN A 338 2.47 -35.30 -14.42
CA ASN A 338 1.27 -35.89 -13.82
C ASN A 338 1.43 -37.39 -13.53
N SER A 339 2.25 -38.10 -14.29
CA SER A 339 2.50 -39.54 -14.12
C SER A 339 3.64 -39.88 -13.16
N SER A 340 4.50 -38.92 -12.79
CA SER A 340 5.56 -39.13 -11.79
C SER A 340 5.14 -38.63 -10.40
N LEU A 341 4.91 -39.57 -9.49
CA LEU A 341 4.63 -39.28 -8.09
C LEU A 341 5.84 -38.68 -7.37
N GLU A 342 7.05 -39.09 -7.76
CA GLU A 342 8.31 -38.63 -7.16
C GLU A 342 8.53 -37.13 -7.40
N LEU A 343 8.34 -36.66 -8.64
CA LEU A 343 8.46 -35.24 -8.98
C LEU A 343 7.40 -34.39 -8.27
N GLN A 344 6.16 -34.89 -8.18
CA GLN A 344 5.10 -34.21 -7.45
C GLN A 344 5.40 -34.13 -5.95
N TYR A 345 5.88 -35.24 -5.38
CA TYR A 345 6.29 -35.30 -3.98
C TYR A 345 7.46 -34.35 -3.69
N LEU A 346 8.46 -34.29 -4.57
CA LEU A 346 9.60 -33.38 -4.45
C LEU A 346 9.18 -31.92 -4.43
N ILE A 347 8.41 -31.47 -5.43
CA ILE A 347 7.93 -30.09 -5.49
C ILE A 347 7.10 -29.77 -4.26
N ARG A 348 6.17 -30.64 -3.89
CA ARG A 348 5.32 -30.42 -2.72
C ARG A 348 6.16 -30.35 -1.45
N SER A 349 7.11 -31.26 -1.26
CA SER A 349 7.96 -31.32 -0.08
C SER A 349 8.88 -30.10 0.02
N ARG A 350 9.47 -29.67 -1.09
CA ARG A 350 10.31 -28.47 -1.10
C ARG A 350 9.50 -27.18 -0.93
N CYS A 351 8.38 -27.02 -1.63
CA CYS A 351 7.53 -25.84 -1.56
C CYS A 351 6.66 -25.74 -0.29
N ARG A 352 6.46 -26.84 0.46
CA ARG A 352 5.61 -26.86 1.68
C ARG A 352 6.36 -27.16 2.97
N HIS A 353 7.42 -27.98 2.90
CA HIS A 353 8.18 -28.46 4.06
C HIS A 353 9.66 -28.09 4.01
N PHE A 354 10.11 -27.49 2.90
CA PHE A 354 11.45 -26.93 2.78
C PHE A 354 12.60 -27.89 3.07
N ILE A 355 12.48 -29.10 2.55
CA ILE A 355 13.54 -30.11 2.67
C ILE A 355 14.87 -29.58 2.13
N THR A 356 15.96 -29.83 2.84
CA THR A 356 17.33 -29.43 2.45
C THR A 356 18.04 -30.51 1.65
N GLU A 357 17.62 -31.77 1.80
CA GLU A 357 18.16 -32.90 1.07
C GLU A 357 17.03 -33.75 0.46
N TYR A 358 17.27 -34.28 -0.73
CA TYR A 358 16.35 -35.21 -1.38
C TYR A 358 17.11 -36.24 -2.20
N SER A 359 16.76 -37.51 -2.06
CA SER A 359 17.33 -38.58 -2.86
C SER A 359 16.24 -39.32 -3.63
N THR A 360 16.47 -39.59 -4.91
CA THR A 360 15.60 -40.47 -5.71
C THR A 360 16.44 -41.42 -6.56
N ILE A 361 15.80 -42.49 -7.04
CA ILE A 361 16.43 -43.53 -7.85
C ILE A 361 15.65 -43.66 -9.15
N PHE A 362 16.30 -43.36 -10.27
CA PHE A 362 15.78 -43.68 -11.59
C PHE A 362 16.25 -45.08 -11.97
N SER A 363 15.30 -45.95 -12.28
CA SER A 363 15.58 -47.29 -12.78
C SER A 363 15.62 -47.30 -14.30
N PHE A 364 16.71 -47.82 -14.86
CA PHE A 364 16.80 -48.19 -16.26
C PHE A 364 16.75 -49.70 -16.39
N ASP A 365 15.72 -50.20 -17.09
CA ASP A 365 15.60 -51.61 -17.48
C ASP A 365 15.77 -51.69 -19.00
N ASN A 366 16.78 -52.45 -19.45
CA ASN A 366 17.03 -52.64 -20.88
C ASN A 366 16.07 -53.66 -21.53
N LYS A 367 14.93 -53.99 -20.90
CA LYS A 367 13.91 -54.81 -21.56
C LYS A 367 13.40 -54.09 -22.81
N ASN A 368 13.53 -54.78 -23.96
CA ASN A 368 13.11 -54.30 -25.28
C ASN A 368 11.79 -53.52 -25.25
N VAL A 369 11.84 -52.29 -25.76
CA VAL A 369 10.74 -51.30 -25.81
C VAL A 369 9.56 -51.75 -26.66
N ILE A 370 9.80 -52.71 -27.56
CA ILE A 370 8.81 -53.29 -28.46
C ILE A 370 8.22 -54.54 -27.81
N ASP A 371 6.89 -54.63 -27.77
CA ASP A 371 6.16 -55.85 -27.39
C ASP A 371 6.76 -57.07 -28.12
N LYS A 372 7.06 -58.13 -27.38
CA LYS A 372 7.57 -59.40 -27.93
C LYS A 372 6.75 -59.90 -29.12
N LYS A 373 5.43 -59.66 -29.12
CA LYS A 373 4.56 -60.00 -30.25
C LYS A 373 4.85 -59.15 -31.49
N LEU A 374 5.02 -57.83 -31.31
CA LEU A 374 5.30 -56.89 -32.40
C LEU A 374 6.71 -57.10 -32.97
N SER A 375 7.71 -57.41 -32.13
CA SER A 375 9.08 -57.70 -32.57
C SER A 375 9.18 -59.01 -33.35
N GLN A 376 8.43 -60.05 -32.95
CA GLN A 376 8.30 -61.29 -33.73
C GLN A 376 7.67 -61.04 -35.10
N LYS A 377 6.67 -60.15 -35.18
CA LYS A 377 6.08 -59.74 -36.46
C LYS A 377 7.10 -58.99 -37.32
N PHE A 378 7.83 -58.00 -36.80
CA PHE A 378 8.86 -57.30 -37.60
C PHE A 378 9.91 -58.26 -38.21
N LYS A 379 10.37 -59.25 -37.42
CA LYS A 379 11.26 -60.31 -37.93
C LYS A 379 10.62 -61.15 -39.03
N ALA A 380 9.36 -61.57 -38.84
CA ALA A 380 8.64 -62.38 -39.81
C ALA A 380 8.45 -61.69 -41.17
N TYR A 381 8.53 -60.36 -41.20
CA TYR A 381 8.42 -59.50 -42.39
C TYR A 381 9.77 -58.97 -42.91
N LYS A 382 10.91 -59.42 -42.37
CA LYS A 382 12.27 -58.95 -42.72
C LYS A 382 12.43 -57.42 -42.62
N ILE A 383 11.74 -56.79 -41.67
CA ILE A 383 12.02 -55.40 -41.30
C ILE A 383 13.21 -55.45 -40.35
N ASN A 384 14.31 -54.82 -40.75
CA ASN A 384 15.51 -54.79 -39.95
C ASN A 384 15.32 -53.81 -38.79
N THR A 385 14.83 -54.28 -37.65
CA THR A 385 14.63 -53.45 -36.44
C THR A 385 15.94 -52.87 -35.86
N GLY A 386 17.11 -53.11 -36.47
CA GLY A 386 18.41 -52.75 -35.91
C GLY A 386 18.75 -53.57 -34.66
N LEU A 387 17.95 -54.59 -34.35
CA LEU A 387 18.19 -55.54 -33.28
C LEU A 387 18.84 -56.76 -33.94
N GLU A 388 20.16 -56.85 -33.88
CA GLU A 388 20.82 -58.15 -34.00
C GLU A 388 20.35 -58.98 -32.81
N TYR A 389 19.22 -59.66 -32.97
CA TYR A 389 18.80 -60.66 -32.00
C TYR A 389 19.76 -61.85 -32.11
N SER A 390 20.94 -61.70 -31.54
CA SER A 390 21.70 -62.85 -31.12
C SER A 390 20.82 -63.60 -30.12
N TYR A 391 20.50 -64.87 -30.39
CA TYR A 391 19.74 -65.71 -29.47
C TYR A 391 20.52 -66.05 -28.19
N LYS A 392 21.67 -65.40 -27.94
CA LYS A 392 22.25 -65.37 -26.60
C LYS A 392 21.34 -64.50 -25.76
N LYS A 393 20.80 -65.05 -24.68
CA LYS A 393 20.08 -64.28 -23.64
C LYS A 393 20.90 -63.03 -23.31
N GLU A 394 20.57 -61.88 -23.89
CA GLU A 394 21.00 -60.60 -23.34
C GLU A 394 20.42 -60.57 -21.93
N LYS A 395 21.29 -60.74 -20.94
CA LYS A 395 20.88 -60.64 -19.54
C LYS A 395 20.38 -59.21 -19.37
N SER A 396 19.12 -59.06 -18.97
CA SER A 396 18.57 -57.75 -18.59
C SER A 396 19.43 -57.22 -17.45
N TYR A 397 20.27 -56.24 -17.72
CA TYR A 397 20.94 -55.48 -16.67
C TYR A 397 20.01 -54.36 -16.23
N PHE A 398 19.99 -54.15 -14.92
CA PHE A 398 19.22 -53.10 -14.28
C PHE A 398 20.22 -52.06 -13.77
N LEU A 399 20.21 -50.87 -14.37
CA LEU A 399 21.04 -49.77 -13.94
C LEU A 399 20.23 -48.89 -12.99
N GLN A 400 20.71 -48.74 -11.76
CA GLN A 400 20.11 -47.82 -10.79
C GLN A 400 20.85 -46.49 -10.85
N ILE A 401 20.15 -45.42 -11.20
CA ILE A 401 20.71 -44.06 -11.22
C ILE A 401 20.19 -43.35 -9.97
N LYS A 402 21.02 -43.27 -8.94
CA LYS A 402 20.69 -42.54 -7.71
C LYS A 402 21.03 -41.07 -7.89
N THR A 403 20.08 -40.17 -7.68
CA THR A 403 20.30 -38.73 -7.67
C THR A 403 20.07 -38.20 -6.25
N ASP A 404 21.13 -37.66 -5.65
CA ASP A 404 21.09 -36.99 -4.35
C ASP A 404 21.21 -35.48 -4.57
N VAL A 405 20.21 -34.72 -4.14
CA VAL A 405 20.13 -33.27 -4.28
C VAL A 405 20.37 -32.63 -2.91
N LYS A 406 21.29 -31.68 -2.85
CA LYS A 406 21.35 -30.72 -1.74
C LYS A 406 20.81 -29.39 -2.21
N PHE A 407 19.79 -28.94 -1.51
CA PHE A 407 19.24 -27.61 -1.70
C PHE A 407 20.00 -26.59 -0.87
N SER A 408 19.85 -25.31 -1.23
CA SER A 408 20.19 -24.20 -0.34
C SER A 408 19.50 -24.38 1.02
N ASP A 409 20.05 -23.75 2.05
CA ASP A 409 19.61 -23.73 3.44
C ASP A 409 19.20 -22.31 3.87
N GLN A 410 18.69 -22.18 5.11
CA GLN A 410 18.05 -20.95 5.59
C GLN A 410 18.90 -19.69 5.45
N GLU A 411 20.23 -19.81 5.51
CA GLU A 411 21.15 -18.67 5.45
C GLU A 411 21.34 -18.17 4.02
N ASP A 412 21.25 -19.04 3.02
CA ASP A 412 21.46 -18.68 1.62
C ASP A 412 20.28 -17.92 0.98
N TYR A 413 19.09 -17.93 1.58
CA TYR A 413 17.88 -17.40 0.93
C TYR A 413 17.64 -15.91 1.13
N LEU A 414 18.41 -15.27 2.01
CA LEU A 414 18.13 -13.91 2.48
C LEU A 414 18.02 -12.90 1.33
N ASN A 415 18.80 -13.08 0.26
CA ASN A 415 18.74 -12.26 -0.96
C ASN A 415 17.87 -12.85 -2.09
N ASN A 416 17.61 -14.17 -2.05
CA ASN A 416 17.08 -14.92 -3.20
C ASN A 416 15.57 -15.23 -3.11
N LEU A 417 14.93 -14.97 -1.97
CA LEU A 417 13.49 -15.18 -1.78
C LEU A 417 12.71 -13.86 -1.84
N PHE A 418 11.69 -13.80 -2.70
CA PHE A 418 10.80 -12.64 -2.85
C PHE A 418 9.32 -13.03 -2.66
N GLY A 419 8.43 -12.04 -2.50
CA GLY A 419 6.99 -12.28 -2.32
C GLY A 419 6.34 -13.08 -3.46
N TYR A 420 6.86 -13.00 -4.69
CA TYR A 420 6.38 -13.79 -5.84
C TYR A 420 6.94 -15.23 -5.90
N SER A 421 8.03 -15.48 -5.18
CA SER A 421 8.69 -16.78 -5.11
C SER A 421 7.94 -17.77 -4.22
N VAL A 422 7.17 -17.29 -3.25
CA VAL A 422 6.47 -18.12 -2.27
C VAL A 422 4.98 -18.29 -2.58
N SER A 423 4.34 -19.26 -1.93
CA SER A 423 2.88 -19.38 -1.95
C SER A 423 2.22 -18.24 -1.20
N LEU A 424 1.12 -17.71 -1.73
CA LEU A 424 0.34 -16.63 -1.10
C LEU A 424 -0.60 -17.17 0.00
N ASP A 425 -0.04 -17.93 0.93
CA ASP A 425 -0.73 -18.53 2.08
C ASP A 425 0.17 -18.56 3.32
N LYS A 426 -0.34 -19.12 4.43
CA LYS A 426 0.37 -19.20 5.72
C LYS A 426 1.78 -19.79 5.58
N ILE A 427 1.94 -20.83 4.76
CA ILE A 427 3.22 -21.54 4.63
C ILE A 427 4.23 -20.64 3.91
N GLY A 428 3.83 -20.05 2.78
CA GLY A 428 4.74 -19.19 2.03
C GLY A 428 5.08 -17.88 2.75
N PHE A 429 4.14 -17.30 3.50
CA PHE A 429 4.43 -16.15 4.35
C PHE A 429 5.42 -16.49 5.48
N ASN A 430 5.27 -17.65 6.11
CA ASN A 430 6.21 -18.10 7.13
C ASN A 430 7.61 -18.32 6.55
N PHE A 431 7.73 -18.92 5.35
CA PHE A 431 9.03 -19.04 4.68
C PHE A 431 9.66 -17.68 4.37
N LEU A 432 8.85 -16.71 3.93
CA LEU A 432 9.34 -15.35 3.71
C LEU A 432 9.87 -14.74 5.01
N LEU A 433 9.15 -14.85 6.13
CA LEU A 433 9.60 -14.32 7.41
C LEU A 433 10.80 -15.08 8.00
N ASP A 434 10.84 -16.40 7.86
CA ASP A 434 11.96 -17.21 8.32
C ASP A 434 13.26 -16.80 7.60
N SER A 435 13.18 -16.46 6.30
CA SER A 435 14.33 -15.94 5.54
C SER A 435 14.82 -14.57 6.02
N LEU A 436 14.01 -13.85 6.82
CA LEU A 436 14.31 -12.51 7.32
C LEU A 436 14.69 -12.47 8.81
N LYS A 437 14.66 -13.62 9.51
CA LYS A 437 14.95 -13.68 10.96
C LYS A 437 16.35 -13.20 11.31
N ASN A 438 17.33 -13.58 10.48
CA ASN A 438 18.74 -13.24 10.68
C ASN A 438 19.16 -11.96 9.94
N ASP A 439 18.23 -11.27 9.27
CA ASP A 439 18.53 -10.05 8.52
C ASP A 439 18.74 -8.87 9.48
N GLU A 440 19.98 -8.41 9.67
CA GLU A 440 20.28 -7.19 10.44
C GLU A 440 19.57 -5.95 9.88
N HIS A 441 19.15 -6.00 8.61
CA HIS A 441 18.54 -4.93 7.84
C HIS A 441 17.03 -5.15 7.58
N PHE A 442 16.31 -5.84 8.46
CA PHE A 442 14.87 -6.09 8.33
C PHE A 442 14.06 -4.80 8.01
N GLU A 443 14.31 -3.72 8.73
CA GLU A 443 13.59 -2.45 8.57
C GLU A 443 13.89 -1.74 7.24
N THR A 444 15.03 -2.03 6.61
CA THR A 444 15.47 -1.39 5.36
C THR A 444 15.28 -2.26 4.12
N ASN A 445 15.35 -3.59 4.24
CA ASN A 445 15.25 -4.51 3.10
C ASN A 445 14.13 -5.54 3.29
N GLY A 446 14.07 -6.20 4.44
CA GLY A 446 13.08 -7.24 4.73
C GLY A 446 11.63 -6.77 4.62
N ILE A 447 11.34 -5.55 5.10
CA ILE A 447 9.99 -5.00 5.10
C ILE A 447 9.42 -4.78 3.70
N PHE A 448 10.27 -4.49 2.72
CA PHE A 448 9.86 -4.33 1.32
C PHE A 448 9.39 -5.66 0.72
N LYS A 449 10.00 -6.78 1.14
CA LYS A 449 9.53 -8.11 0.71
C LYS A 449 8.16 -8.44 1.29
N ILE A 450 7.89 -8.04 2.54
CA ILE A 450 6.56 -8.15 3.16
C ILE A 450 5.54 -7.28 2.41
N MET A 451 5.93 -6.06 2.05
CA MET A 451 5.10 -5.15 1.26
C MET A 451 4.71 -5.76 -0.10
N ASP A 452 5.66 -6.38 -0.81
CA ASP A 452 5.41 -7.09 -2.07
C ASP A 452 4.45 -8.25 -1.88
N PHE A 453 4.63 -9.05 -0.82
CA PHE A 453 3.74 -10.14 -0.47
C PHE A 453 2.31 -9.65 -0.22
N ILE A 454 2.12 -8.58 0.57
CA ILE A 454 0.82 -7.96 0.84
C ILE A 454 0.15 -7.54 -0.49
N ASN A 455 0.88 -6.84 -1.35
CA ASN A 455 0.37 -6.38 -2.63
C ASN A 455 -0.10 -7.53 -3.54
N LEU A 456 0.69 -8.60 -3.61
CA LEU A 456 0.36 -9.80 -4.39
C LEU A 456 -0.82 -10.56 -3.78
N TYR A 457 -0.88 -10.69 -2.46
CA TYR A 457 -1.99 -11.34 -1.77
C TYR A 457 -3.31 -10.60 -2.02
N ILE A 458 -3.32 -9.27 -1.85
CA ILE A 458 -4.52 -8.45 -2.09
C ILE A 458 -5.02 -8.62 -3.53
N THR A 459 -4.12 -8.55 -4.51
CA THR A 459 -4.49 -8.56 -5.94
C THR A 459 -4.87 -9.93 -6.48
N LYS A 460 -4.27 -11.01 -5.97
CA LYS A 460 -4.46 -12.38 -6.51
C LYS A 460 -5.36 -13.27 -5.66
N VAL A 461 -5.37 -13.09 -4.33
CA VAL A 461 -6.09 -13.97 -3.40
C VAL A 461 -7.27 -13.25 -2.78
N TYR A 462 -7.06 -12.07 -2.18
CA TYR A 462 -8.12 -11.33 -1.50
C TYR A 462 -9.16 -10.73 -2.46
N LYS A 463 -8.85 -10.67 -3.76
CA LYS A 463 -9.74 -10.13 -4.81
C LYS A 463 -11.16 -10.74 -4.82
N THR A 464 -11.32 -11.96 -4.34
CA THR A 464 -12.62 -12.64 -4.27
C THR A 464 -13.41 -12.34 -2.98
N ASP A 465 -12.83 -11.62 -2.02
CA ASP A 465 -13.49 -11.29 -0.75
C ASP A 465 -14.46 -10.11 -0.90
N LYS A 466 -15.55 -10.12 -0.13
CA LYS A 466 -16.56 -9.04 -0.13
C LYS A 466 -15.99 -7.67 0.29
N TYR A 467 -14.94 -7.66 1.12
CA TYR A 467 -14.28 -6.43 1.58
C TYR A 467 -13.18 -5.94 0.63
N TYR A 468 -12.91 -6.63 -0.49
CA TYR A 468 -11.88 -6.23 -1.44
C TYR A 468 -11.99 -4.77 -1.94
N PRO A 469 -13.19 -4.22 -2.26
CA PRO A 469 -13.29 -2.84 -2.71
C PRO A 469 -12.73 -1.83 -1.70
N ILE A 470 -13.04 -2.03 -0.41
CA ILE A 470 -12.55 -1.20 0.70
C ILE A 470 -11.03 -1.32 0.82
N VAL A 471 -10.51 -2.56 0.89
CA VAL A 471 -9.06 -2.81 0.99
C VAL A 471 -8.30 -2.21 -0.20
N ASN A 472 -8.84 -2.35 -1.41
CA ASN A 472 -8.21 -1.79 -2.61
C ASN A 472 -8.24 -0.26 -2.61
N GLN A 473 -9.35 0.37 -2.17
CA GLN A 473 -9.43 1.82 -1.99
C GLN A 473 -8.40 2.32 -0.97
N ILE A 474 -8.28 1.68 0.19
CA ILE A 474 -7.28 2.04 1.20
C ILE A 474 -5.87 1.88 0.65
N LYS A 475 -5.59 0.79 -0.08
CA LYS A 475 -4.29 0.58 -0.74
C LYS A 475 -3.96 1.70 -1.72
N ASP A 476 -4.92 2.17 -2.50
CA ASP A 476 -4.70 3.28 -3.42
C ASP A 476 -4.51 4.61 -2.67
N MET A 477 -5.18 4.80 -1.53
CA MET A 477 -4.97 5.96 -0.65
C MET A 477 -3.62 5.94 0.06
N ILE A 478 -3.11 4.76 0.45
CA ILE A 478 -1.73 4.60 0.97
C ILE A 478 -0.75 5.11 -0.08
N LYS A 479 -0.87 4.66 -1.33
CA LYS A 479 0.01 5.09 -2.43
C LYS A 479 -0.09 6.59 -2.72
N LYS A 480 -1.27 7.18 -2.55
CA LYS A 480 -1.51 8.61 -2.80
C LYS A 480 -0.93 9.50 -1.70
N ASN A 481 -1.03 9.08 -0.43
CA ASN A 481 -0.75 9.94 0.72
C ASN A 481 0.55 9.62 1.47
N LEU A 482 1.19 8.49 1.19
CA LEU A 482 2.41 8.04 1.87
C LEU A 482 3.50 7.76 0.84
N THR A 483 4.71 8.23 1.14
CA THR A 483 5.90 7.77 0.42
C THR A 483 6.18 6.30 0.74
N ILE A 484 6.92 5.61 -0.13
CA ILE A 484 7.27 4.20 0.08
C ILE A 484 8.01 4.02 1.41
N ASN A 485 8.93 4.92 1.75
CA ASN A 485 9.69 4.87 3.00
C ASN A 485 8.81 5.11 4.23
N GLU A 486 7.84 6.02 4.16
CA GLU A 486 6.88 6.20 5.26
C GLU A 486 6.01 4.96 5.45
N TYR A 487 5.55 4.35 4.35
CA TYR A 487 4.76 3.13 4.42
C TYR A 487 5.57 1.95 4.98
N ALA A 488 6.84 1.81 4.59
CA ALA A 488 7.75 0.81 5.17
C ALA A 488 7.90 1.00 6.70
N LYS A 489 8.10 2.24 7.17
CA LYS A 489 8.15 2.54 8.61
C LYS A 489 6.86 2.19 9.33
N LEU A 490 5.70 2.43 8.72
CA LEU A 490 4.41 2.05 9.29
C LEU A 490 4.23 0.53 9.33
N LEU A 491 4.64 -0.18 8.28
CA LEU A 491 4.61 -1.65 8.28
C LEU A 491 5.48 -2.24 9.39
N CYS A 492 6.59 -1.60 9.77
CA CYS A 492 7.43 -2.03 10.89
C CYS A 492 6.71 -1.97 12.25
N ILE A 493 5.63 -1.18 12.39
CA ILE A 493 4.77 -1.18 13.59
C ILE A 493 3.96 -2.48 13.66
N HIS A 494 3.59 -3.05 12.51
CA HIS A 494 2.74 -4.24 12.42
C HIS A 494 3.53 -5.54 12.20
N PHE A 495 4.75 -5.44 11.69
CA PHE A 495 5.60 -6.57 11.34
C PHE A 495 7.01 -6.40 11.88
N ASN A 496 7.54 -7.49 12.41
CA ASN A 496 8.90 -7.64 12.90
C ASN A 496 9.44 -9.04 12.54
N LYS A 497 10.70 -9.31 12.89
CA LYS A 497 11.35 -10.61 12.65
C LYS A 497 10.62 -11.81 13.25
N SER A 498 9.89 -11.61 14.35
CA SER A 498 9.08 -12.62 15.04
C SER A 498 7.64 -12.72 14.53
N SER A 499 7.29 -12.01 13.46
CA SER A 499 5.92 -12.01 12.96
C SER A 499 5.48 -13.37 12.43
N HIS A 500 4.17 -13.52 12.28
CA HIS A 500 3.53 -14.76 11.87
C HIS A 500 2.28 -14.43 11.05
N TRP A 501 1.72 -15.44 10.39
CA TRP A 501 0.51 -15.28 9.59
C TRP A 501 -0.68 -14.59 10.30
N ILE A 502 -0.78 -14.70 11.63
CA ILE A 502 -1.81 -13.99 12.39
C ILE A 502 -1.63 -12.47 12.31
N HIS A 503 -0.39 -11.96 12.39
CA HIS A 503 -0.07 -10.55 12.24
C HIS A 503 -0.43 -10.06 10.83
N PHE A 504 -0.17 -10.89 9.82
CA PHE A 504 -0.59 -10.62 8.44
C PHE A 504 -2.12 -10.54 8.31
N LYS A 505 -2.86 -11.49 8.89
CA LYS A 505 -4.33 -11.44 8.90
C LYS A 505 -4.86 -10.21 9.62
N ASN A 506 -4.30 -9.88 10.79
CA ASN A 506 -4.69 -8.69 11.55
C ASN A 506 -4.46 -7.42 10.72
N TYR A 507 -3.36 -7.35 9.97
CA TYR A 507 -3.09 -6.25 9.05
C TYR A 507 -4.10 -6.18 7.90
N ILE A 508 -4.48 -7.31 7.29
CA ILE A 508 -5.54 -7.32 6.27
C ILE A 508 -6.90 -6.93 6.87
N ASP A 509 -7.22 -7.38 8.08
CA ASP A 509 -8.45 -7.01 8.78
C ASP A 509 -8.45 -5.53 9.18
N LEU A 510 -7.29 -4.93 9.49
CA LEU A 510 -7.12 -3.48 9.64
C LEU A 510 -7.45 -2.75 8.34
N LEU A 511 -6.87 -3.15 7.21
CA LEU A 511 -7.18 -2.54 5.90
C LEU A 511 -8.65 -2.72 5.50
N ALA A 512 -9.29 -3.81 5.95
CA ALA A 512 -10.71 -4.07 5.76
C ALA A 512 -11.60 -3.33 6.78
N ASN A 513 -11.01 -2.47 7.62
CA ASN A 513 -11.68 -1.69 8.66
C ASN A 513 -12.47 -2.54 9.69
N LYS A 514 -12.00 -3.76 9.95
CA LYS A 514 -12.56 -4.64 10.99
C LYS A 514 -11.85 -4.47 12.34
N THR A 515 -10.64 -3.94 12.32
CA THR A 515 -9.84 -3.61 13.50
C THR A 515 -9.33 -2.17 13.40
N HIS A 516 -8.84 -1.63 14.50
CA HIS A 516 -8.38 -0.24 14.58
C HIS A 516 -6.95 -0.17 15.08
N THR A 517 -6.21 0.81 14.58
CA THR A 517 -4.89 1.21 15.08
C THR A 517 -4.86 2.71 15.33
N TYR A 518 -4.03 3.14 16.27
CA TYR A 518 -3.86 4.55 16.64
C TYR A 518 -2.54 5.09 16.07
N ASP A 519 -2.33 4.87 14.78
CA ASP A 519 -1.16 5.31 14.03
C ASP A 519 -1.59 6.06 12.75
N LYS A 520 -0.60 6.49 11.97
CA LYS A 520 -0.82 7.24 10.72
C LYS A 520 -1.66 6.46 9.69
N LEU A 521 -1.61 5.12 9.72
CA LEU A 521 -2.42 4.26 8.85
C LEU A 521 -3.86 4.16 9.36
N GLY A 522 -4.06 3.99 10.67
CA GLY A 522 -5.38 4.01 11.30
C GLY A 522 -6.13 5.31 11.05
N TYR A 523 -5.44 6.45 11.18
CA TYR A 523 -6.01 7.75 10.81
C TYR A 523 -6.40 7.82 9.32
N LEU A 524 -5.55 7.30 8.43
CA LEU A 524 -5.85 7.24 7.00
C LEU A 524 -7.11 6.41 6.72
N ILE A 525 -7.29 5.29 7.41
CA ILE A 525 -8.47 4.43 7.27
C ILE A 525 -9.73 5.15 7.76
N ILE A 526 -9.68 5.79 8.94
CA ILE A 526 -10.83 6.54 9.50
C ILE A 526 -11.28 7.64 8.53
N MET A 527 -10.32 8.41 7.99
CA MET A 527 -10.62 9.53 7.09
C MET A 527 -11.21 9.10 5.75
N ASN A 528 -10.92 7.88 5.31
CA ASN A 528 -11.41 7.33 4.04
C ASN A 528 -12.58 6.37 4.21
N ASN A 529 -13.13 6.26 5.43
CA ASN A 529 -14.30 5.45 5.67
C ASN A 529 -15.56 6.20 5.21
N ASN A 530 -16.05 5.81 4.04
CA ASN A 530 -17.24 6.38 3.41
C ASN A 530 -18.55 5.95 4.09
N ASP A 531 -18.51 4.91 4.93
CA ASP A 531 -19.70 4.40 5.62
C ASP A 531 -20.06 5.23 6.87
N LEU A 532 -19.15 6.07 7.36
CA LEU A 532 -19.38 6.93 8.53
C LEU A 532 -20.02 8.26 8.12
N SER A 533 -21.04 8.68 8.87
CA SER A 533 -21.52 10.06 8.82
C SER A 533 -20.43 11.03 9.31
N ILE A 534 -20.59 12.33 9.03
CA ILE A 534 -19.64 13.36 9.49
C ILE A 534 -19.53 13.36 11.02
N ASP A 535 -20.66 13.20 11.72
CA ASP A 535 -20.70 13.18 13.18
C ASP A 535 -20.08 11.90 13.75
N ASP A 536 -20.35 10.73 13.17
CA ASP A 536 -19.73 9.47 13.63
C ASP A 536 -18.21 9.51 13.42
N ARG A 537 -17.76 10.06 12.28
CA ARG A 537 -16.33 10.25 12.00
C ARG A 537 -15.71 11.19 13.04
N PHE A 538 -16.42 12.24 13.44
CA PHE A 538 -15.95 13.16 14.46
C PHE A 538 -15.75 12.47 15.82
N GLU A 539 -16.71 11.65 16.26
CA GLU A 539 -16.56 10.90 17.51
C GLU A 539 -15.39 9.92 17.47
N VAL A 540 -15.23 9.19 16.35
CA VAL A 540 -14.10 8.27 16.16
C VAL A 540 -12.77 9.02 16.18
N LEU A 541 -12.71 10.21 15.58
CA LEU A 541 -11.53 11.07 15.60
C LEU A 541 -11.21 11.58 17.01
N LEU A 542 -12.21 11.98 17.81
CA LEU A 542 -11.97 12.39 19.20
C LEU A 542 -11.40 11.25 20.03
N LYS A 543 -11.92 10.02 19.87
CA LYS A 543 -11.36 8.82 20.51
C LYS A 543 -9.94 8.53 20.04
N PHE A 544 -9.65 8.76 18.75
CA PHE A 544 -8.32 8.62 18.19
C PHE A 544 -7.32 9.62 18.83
N VAL A 545 -7.70 10.89 18.94
CA VAL A 545 -6.88 11.93 19.61
C VAL A 545 -6.68 11.60 21.09
N GLN A 546 -7.74 11.20 21.79
CA GLN A 546 -7.65 10.81 23.20
C GLN A 546 -6.64 9.68 23.39
N LYS A 547 -6.65 8.65 22.54
CA LYS A 547 -5.70 7.53 22.64
C LYS A 547 -4.27 7.96 22.41
N HIS A 548 -4.00 8.87 21.48
CA HIS A 548 -2.68 9.48 21.34
C HIS A 548 -2.26 10.28 22.58
N CYS A 549 -3.20 10.97 23.23
CA CYS A 549 -2.92 11.72 24.46
C CYS A 549 -2.61 10.78 25.63
N ILE A 550 -3.30 9.65 25.73
CA ILE A 550 -3.01 8.59 26.72
C ILE A 550 -1.59 8.05 26.52
N LEU A 551 -1.21 7.72 25.29
CA LEU A 551 0.15 7.20 24.99
C LEU A 551 1.27 8.21 25.26
N LYS A 552 0.94 9.50 25.37
CA LYS A 552 1.86 10.59 25.67
C LYS A 552 1.76 11.09 27.12
N ASP A 553 0.93 10.48 27.96
CA ASP A 553 0.65 10.93 29.34
C ASP A 553 0.11 12.37 29.45
N ILE A 554 -0.62 12.85 28.43
CA ILE A 554 -1.23 14.20 28.37
C ILE A 554 -2.76 14.17 28.29
N GLU A 555 -3.39 13.07 28.70
CA GLU A 555 -4.85 12.91 28.62
C GLU A 555 -5.61 13.98 29.42
N ASN A 556 -5.10 14.39 30.58
CA ASN A 556 -5.71 15.47 31.36
C ASN A 556 -5.77 16.79 30.56
N ASN A 557 -4.70 17.11 29.83
CA ASN A 557 -4.64 18.31 28.98
C ASN A 557 -5.68 18.22 27.87
N PHE A 558 -5.89 17.04 27.29
CA PHE A 558 -6.94 16.82 26.29
C PHE A 558 -8.33 17.16 26.85
N TRP A 559 -8.68 16.64 28.03
CA TRP A 559 -9.98 16.90 28.65
C TRP A 559 -10.18 18.38 29.02
N LYS A 560 -9.12 19.08 29.42
CA LYS A 560 -9.21 20.50 29.82
C LYS A 560 -9.16 21.47 28.65
N MET A 561 -8.33 21.22 27.64
CA MET A 561 -8.20 22.08 26.46
C MET A 561 -9.40 21.94 25.51
N LEU A 562 -9.79 20.69 25.20
CA LEU A 562 -10.81 20.42 24.19
C LEU A 562 -12.21 20.23 24.78
N GLN A 563 -12.34 19.94 26.08
CA GLN A 563 -13.61 19.76 26.79
C GLN A 563 -14.69 19.02 25.96
N PRO A 564 -14.39 17.84 25.39
CA PRO A 564 -15.30 17.17 24.44
C PRO A 564 -16.62 16.70 25.05
N GLN A 565 -16.76 16.73 26.38
CA GLN A 565 -18.00 16.42 27.10
C GLN A 565 -18.84 17.67 27.42
N ASN A 566 -18.26 18.87 27.24
CA ASN A 566 -18.96 20.12 27.53
C ASN A 566 -19.84 20.51 26.35
N LYS A 567 -21.14 20.26 26.47
CA LYS A 567 -22.13 20.57 25.42
C LYS A 567 -22.10 22.03 25.00
N GLU A 568 -21.89 22.95 25.95
CA GLU A 568 -21.81 24.39 25.64
C GLU A 568 -20.67 24.75 24.68
N LEU A 569 -19.67 23.88 24.52
CA LEU A 569 -18.49 24.07 23.67
C LEU A 569 -18.44 23.13 22.47
N GLU A 570 -19.44 22.25 22.26
CA GLU A 570 -19.41 21.23 21.20
C GLU A 570 -19.26 21.87 19.81
N TYR A 571 -20.03 22.93 19.54
CA TYR A 571 -19.93 23.69 18.29
C TYR A 571 -18.51 24.21 18.06
N PHE A 572 -17.87 24.73 19.11
CA PHE A 572 -16.50 25.23 19.00
C PHE A 572 -15.50 24.13 18.79
N LEU A 573 -15.68 22.98 19.44
CA LEU A 573 -14.83 21.83 19.21
C LEU A 573 -14.89 21.42 17.73
N LYS A 574 -16.10 21.29 17.18
CA LYS A 574 -16.31 20.98 15.75
C LYS A 574 -15.68 22.05 14.87
N ASN A 575 -15.99 23.32 15.11
CA ASN A 575 -15.48 24.45 14.33
C ASN A 575 -13.95 24.56 14.40
N LYS A 576 -13.36 24.35 15.58
CA LYS A 576 -11.92 24.37 15.81
C LYS A 576 -11.24 23.26 15.05
N LEU A 577 -11.72 22.02 15.18
CA LEU A 577 -11.16 20.88 14.47
C LEU A 577 -11.33 21.00 12.94
N ILE A 578 -12.44 21.56 12.45
CA ILE A 578 -12.69 21.76 11.01
C ILE A 578 -11.90 22.95 10.46
N ASN A 579 -11.99 24.13 11.07
CA ASN A 579 -11.50 25.37 10.48
C ASN A 579 -10.08 25.74 10.92
N GLU A 580 -9.70 25.46 12.17
CA GLU A 580 -8.32 25.73 12.61
C GLU A 580 -7.36 24.62 12.19
N TYR A 581 -7.82 23.37 12.16
CA TYR A 581 -6.95 22.22 11.89
C TYR A 581 -7.29 21.44 10.60
N ASP A 582 -8.40 21.69 9.90
CA ASP A 582 -8.80 20.96 8.68
C ASP A 582 -8.85 19.42 8.85
N PHE A 583 -9.35 18.95 10.01
CA PHE A 583 -9.29 17.52 10.38
C PHE A 583 -10.33 16.62 9.72
N ILE A 584 -11.49 17.16 9.30
CA ILE A 584 -12.65 16.33 8.95
C ILE A 584 -12.76 16.10 7.44
N ARG A 585 -12.26 17.04 6.64
CA ARG A 585 -12.47 17.05 5.19
C ARG A 585 -11.44 16.22 4.46
N ASN A 586 -10.18 16.27 4.90
CA ASN A 586 -9.07 15.63 4.21
C ASN A 586 -8.14 14.92 5.20
N TYR A 587 -7.44 13.90 4.70
CA TYR A 587 -6.33 13.29 5.43
C TYR A 587 -5.22 14.33 5.65
N ASN A 588 -5.06 14.78 6.89
CA ASN A 588 -4.05 15.77 7.28
C ASN A 588 -3.35 15.35 8.59
N TRP A 589 -2.28 14.58 8.46
CA TRP A 589 -1.49 14.10 9.61
C TRP A 589 -0.70 15.23 10.28
N TYR A 590 -0.30 16.25 9.53
CA TYR A 590 0.44 17.39 10.09
C TYR A 590 -0.43 18.16 11.09
N SER A 591 -1.66 18.49 10.70
CA SER A 591 -2.61 19.15 11.59
C SER A 591 -2.88 18.32 12.85
N LEU A 592 -2.94 16.99 12.74
CA LEU A 592 -3.05 16.12 13.91
C LEU A 592 -1.91 16.32 14.89
N ASN A 593 -0.67 16.33 14.39
CA ASN A 593 0.49 16.57 15.25
C ASN A 593 0.48 17.99 15.84
N CYS A 594 0.00 19.00 15.10
CA CYS A 594 -0.19 20.35 15.62
C CYS A 594 -1.20 20.39 16.77
N LEU A 595 -2.33 19.70 16.64
CA LEU A 595 -3.32 19.60 17.72
C LEU A 595 -2.71 18.93 18.94
N LEU A 596 -2.04 17.78 18.77
CA LEU A 596 -1.41 17.05 19.87
C LEU A 596 -0.35 17.90 20.57
N LYS A 597 0.44 18.68 19.81
CA LYS A 597 1.41 19.63 20.36
C LYS A 597 0.72 20.75 21.15
N ASN A 598 -0.40 21.27 20.67
CA ASN A 598 -1.15 22.30 21.39
C ASN A 598 -1.77 21.74 22.68
N ILE A 599 -2.26 20.49 22.67
CA ILE A 599 -2.71 19.80 23.89
C ILE A 599 -1.55 19.64 24.87
N GLU A 600 -0.37 19.24 24.39
CA GLU A 600 0.83 19.09 25.21
C GLU A 600 1.25 20.43 25.87
N LEU A 601 1.12 21.55 25.16
CA LEU A 601 1.43 22.89 25.65
C LEU A 601 0.38 23.50 26.60
N TYR A 602 -0.79 22.86 26.76
CA TYR A 602 -1.87 23.37 27.60
C TYR A 602 -1.59 23.08 29.08
N VAL A 603 -1.57 24.11 29.92
CA VAL A 603 -1.21 23.98 31.34
C VAL A 603 -2.46 23.97 32.22
N ILE A 604 -2.57 22.97 33.11
CA ILE A 604 -3.74 22.82 33.99
C ILE A 604 -3.42 23.22 35.43
N SER A 605 -2.26 22.81 35.94
CA SER A 605 -1.80 23.20 37.27
C SER A 605 -0.80 24.35 37.14
N PHE A 606 -0.96 25.32 38.03
CA PHE A 606 -0.10 26.49 38.16
C PHE A 606 0.63 26.48 39.51
N ASP A 607 0.67 25.32 40.17
CA ASP A 607 1.33 25.16 41.46
C ASP A 607 2.83 25.45 41.29
N ASP A 608 3.42 26.12 42.28
CA ASP A 608 4.84 26.49 42.34
C ASP A 608 5.36 27.47 41.25
N LEU A 609 4.49 27.97 40.37
CA LEU A 609 4.87 28.95 39.35
C LEU A 609 4.88 30.39 39.87
N VAL A 610 5.80 31.20 39.34
CA VAL A 610 5.85 32.65 39.61
C VAL A 610 4.74 33.35 38.84
N GLN A 611 4.25 34.51 39.32
CA GLN A 611 3.12 35.23 38.71
C GLN A 611 3.29 35.54 37.22
N GLU A 612 4.51 35.82 36.76
CA GLU A 612 4.80 36.07 35.34
C GLU A 612 4.50 34.81 34.52
N ASP A 613 5.00 33.65 34.95
CA ASP A 613 4.79 32.38 34.26
C ASP A 613 3.33 31.97 34.26
N ILE A 614 2.62 32.16 35.38
CA ILE A 614 1.16 31.94 35.46
C ILE A 614 0.44 32.78 34.40
N PHE A 615 0.78 34.07 34.30
CA PHE A 615 0.17 34.97 33.33
C PHE A 615 0.45 34.53 31.88
N LEU A 616 1.71 34.19 31.57
CA LEU A 616 2.11 33.72 30.24
C LEU A 616 1.41 32.41 29.86
N HIS A 617 1.28 31.47 30.79
CA HIS A 617 0.57 30.22 30.57
C HIS A 617 -0.94 30.42 30.41
N LEU A 618 -1.59 31.28 31.21
CA LEU A 618 -3.00 31.63 31.03
C LEU A 618 -3.25 32.28 29.65
N LYS A 619 -2.34 33.14 29.21
CA LYS A 619 -2.41 33.75 27.88
C LYS A 619 -2.19 32.70 26.77
N ASN A 620 -1.31 31.72 26.99
CA ASN A 620 -1.10 30.63 26.05
C ASN A 620 -2.33 29.72 25.96
N ASN A 621 -2.90 29.31 27.10
CA ASN A 621 -4.14 28.54 27.17
C ASN A 621 -5.29 29.26 26.45
N MET A 622 -5.40 30.58 26.59
CA MET A 622 -6.37 31.39 25.85
C MET A 622 -6.16 31.33 24.34
N LYS A 623 -4.91 31.27 23.84
CA LYS A 623 -4.61 31.18 22.41
C LYS A 623 -4.94 29.80 21.84
N ILE A 624 -4.57 28.73 22.54
CA ILE A 624 -4.67 27.36 22.03
C ILE A 624 -6.01 26.69 22.37
N GLY A 625 -6.64 27.03 23.50
CA GLY A 625 -7.94 26.55 23.93
C GLY A 625 -9.12 27.34 23.35
N TYR A 626 -10.16 27.56 24.17
CA TYR A 626 -11.35 28.32 23.80
C TYR A 626 -11.22 29.78 24.25
N GLN A 627 -10.84 30.67 23.34
CA GLN A 627 -10.46 32.07 23.62
C GLN A 627 -11.34 32.80 24.66
N TYR A 628 -12.66 32.87 24.43
CA TYR A 628 -13.57 33.58 25.34
C TYR A 628 -13.77 32.84 26.67
N TYR A 629 -13.85 31.51 26.64
CA TYR A 629 -14.02 30.70 27.84
C TYR A 629 -12.80 30.81 28.76
N GLU A 630 -11.60 30.67 28.20
CA GLU A 630 -10.33 30.81 28.93
C GLU A 630 -10.16 32.21 29.50
N PHE A 631 -10.54 33.23 28.73
CA PHE A 631 -10.51 34.61 29.22
C PHE A 631 -11.43 34.82 30.42
N GLN A 632 -12.69 34.37 30.33
CA GLN A 632 -13.69 34.62 31.38
C GLN A 632 -13.44 33.79 32.65
N ASN A 633 -13.09 32.51 32.50
CA ASN A 633 -13.00 31.59 33.63
C ASN A 633 -11.63 31.54 34.27
N ASN A 634 -10.55 31.86 33.54
CA ASN A 634 -9.19 31.70 34.03
C ASN A 634 -8.43 33.04 34.08
N LEU A 635 -8.36 33.77 32.96
CA LEU A 635 -7.55 35.00 32.89
C LEU A 635 -8.18 36.18 33.66
N LEU A 636 -9.49 36.41 33.53
CA LEU A 636 -10.17 37.50 34.21
C LEU A 636 -10.09 37.41 35.75
N PRO A 637 -10.31 36.23 36.38
CA PRO A 637 -10.07 36.07 37.82
C PRO A 637 -8.63 36.40 38.23
N PHE A 638 -7.64 36.00 37.41
CA PHE A 638 -6.25 36.35 37.65
C PHE A 638 -6.02 37.87 37.60
N ILE A 639 -6.56 38.57 36.59
CA ILE A 639 -6.48 40.03 36.46
C ILE A 639 -7.10 40.72 37.68
N ILE A 640 -8.28 40.24 38.12
CA ILE A 640 -8.95 40.77 39.31
C ILE A 640 -8.07 40.59 40.54
N LYS A 641 -7.56 39.37 40.80
CA LYS A 641 -6.66 39.08 41.93
C LYS A 641 -5.39 39.94 41.89
N LYS A 642 -4.81 40.15 40.71
CA LYS A 642 -3.65 41.02 40.52
C LYS A 642 -3.98 42.48 40.85
N ALA A 643 -5.10 43.00 40.35
CA ALA A 643 -5.57 44.35 40.66
C ALA A 643 -5.77 44.57 42.17
N HIS A 644 -6.31 43.58 42.87
CA HIS A 644 -6.39 43.59 44.33
C HIS A 644 -5.02 43.70 45.01
N SER A 645 -4.05 42.91 44.56
CA SER A 645 -2.71 42.90 45.18
C SER A 645 -1.97 44.23 45.01
N LEU A 646 -2.09 44.87 43.84
CA LEU A 646 -1.44 46.16 43.54
C LEU A 646 -1.96 47.30 44.43
N HIS A 647 -3.22 47.23 44.85
CA HIS A 647 -3.91 48.31 45.57
C HIS A 647 -4.29 47.96 47.02
N TYR A 648 -3.79 46.84 47.55
CA TYR A 648 -4.08 46.39 48.93
C TYR A 648 -3.66 47.43 50.00
N LYS A 649 -2.55 48.15 49.76
CA LYS A 649 -2.00 49.12 50.73
C LYS A 649 -2.72 50.47 50.76
N SER A 650 -3.53 50.83 49.76
CA SER A 650 -4.05 52.20 49.61
C SER A 650 -5.42 52.46 50.23
N ASN A 651 -6.04 51.50 50.95
CA ASN A 651 -7.32 51.64 51.68
C ASN A 651 -8.52 52.24 50.90
N ASN A 652 -8.44 52.50 49.58
CA ASN A 652 -9.63 52.96 48.85
C ASN A 652 -10.56 51.77 48.60
N SER A 653 -11.67 51.75 49.31
CA SER A 653 -12.83 50.87 49.07
C SER A 653 -13.40 50.93 47.64
N LYS A 654 -12.91 51.84 46.78
CA LYS A 654 -13.28 51.99 45.37
C LYS A 654 -12.77 50.86 44.45
N TYR A 655 -11.67 50.21 44.80
CA TYR A 655 -10.96 49.26 43.92
C TYR A 655 -11.69 47.94 43.68
N LEU A 656 -12.61 47.61 44.59
CA LEU A 656 -13.37 46.36 44.60
C LEU A 656 -14.76 46.49 43.98
N SER A 657 -15.01 47.59 43.27
CA SER A 657 -16.31 47.79 42.65
C SER A 657 -16.57 46.70 41.61
N SER A 658 -17.79 46.15 41.60
CA SER A 658 -18.29 45.32 40.50
C SER A 658 -18.15 45.99 39.12
N LEU A 659 -17.91 47.30 39.10
CA LEU A 659 -17.67 48.08 37.90
C LEU A 659 -16.31 47.77 37.25
N PHE A 660 -15.25 47.51 38.03
CA PHE A 660 -13.93 47.17 37.47
C PHE A 660 -13.98 45.85 36.73
N SER A 661 -14.52 44.79 37.36
CA SER A 661 -14.65 43.48 36.72
C SER A 661 -15.51 43.54 35.46
N LYS A 662 -16.65 44.23 35.50
CA LYS A 662 -17.51 44.45 34.31
C LYS A 662 -16.84 45.28 33.20
N SER A 663 -15.85 46.11 33.54
CA SER A 663 -15.13 46.95 32.56
C SER A 663 -14.05 46.21 31.78
N ILE A 664 -13.64 45.03 32.25
CA ILE A 664 -12.64 44.19 31.60
C ILE A 664 -13.37 43.25 30.65
N ASN A 665 -13.02 43.33 29.37
CA ASN A 665 -13.53 42.43 28.34
C ASN A 665 -12.38 41.97 27.43
N TYR A 666 -12.61 40.83 26.78
CA TYR A 666 -11.64 40.15 25.94
C TYR A 666 -11.07 41.06 24.84
N GLU A 667 -11.92 41.77 24.10
CA GLU A 667 -11.48 42.63 23.00
C GLU A 667 -10.60 43.78 23.48
N SER A 668 -10.95 44.39 24.61
CA SER A 668 -10.14 45.47 25.18
C SER A 668 -8.79 44.96 25.65
N PHE A 669 -8.71 43.73 26.17
CA PHE A 669 -7.46 43.10 26.61
C PHE A 669 -6.54 42.75 25.42
N ILE A 670 -7.09 42.17 24.36
CA ILE A 670 -6.34 41.84 23.14
C ILE A 670 -5.81 43.11 22.46
N ILE A 671 -6.65 44.14 22.31
CA ILE A 671 -6.26 45.39 21.64
C ILE A 671 -5.24 46.20 22.46
N SER A 672 -5.18 46.02 23.77
CA SER A 672 -4.13 46.63 24.59
C SER A 672 -2.77 45.96 24.46
N HIS A 673 -2.63 44.88 23.69
CA HIS A 673 -1.36 44.20 23.45
C HIS A 673 -0.59 43.80 24.73
N VAL A 674 -1.32 43.38 25.77
CA VAL A 674 -0.72 43.00 27.07
C VAL A 674 0.12 41.74 26.90
N ASN A 675 1.45 41.85 26.94
CA ASN A 675 2.36 40.74 26.64
C ASN A 675 3.06 40.13 27.84
N ASN A 676 3.35 40.94 28.85
CA ASN A 676 3.99 40.54 30.10
C ASN A 676 3.20 41.09 31.30
N LEU A 677 3.63 40.77 32.52
CA LEU A 677 2.95 41.24 33.73
C LEU A 677 3.04 42.77 33.90
N SER A 678 4.11 43.42 33.46
CA SER A 678 4.24 44.88 33.51
C SER A 678 3.17 45.57 32.65
N ASP A 679 2.96 45.08 31.42
CA ASP A 679 1.90 45.58 30.54
C ASP A 679 0.52 45.36 31.19
N LEU A 680 0.36 44.26 31.94
CA LEU A 680 -0.90 43.96 32.63
C LEU A 680 -1.14 44.94 33.77
N GLU A 681 -0.11 45.25 34.54
CA GLU A 681 -0.17 46.25 35.60
C GLU A 681 -0.53 47.63 35.03
N GLU A 682 0.10 48.03 33.92
CA GLU A 682 -0.24 49.27 33.22
C GLU A 682 -1.69 49.27 32.72
N TYR A 683 -2.15 48.15 32.13
CA TYR A 683 -3.52 47.99 31.69
C TYR A 683 -4.52 48.14 32.85
N ILE A 684 -4.24 47.51 34.00
CA ILE A 684 -5.06 47.59 35.22
C ILE A 684 -5.10 49.04 35.72
N ILE A 685 -3.94 49.69 35.87
CA ILE A 685 -3.84 51.09 36.33
C ILE A 685 -4.61 52.02 35.39
N ASN A 686 -4.47 51.85 34.08
CA ASN A 686 -5.19 52.63 33.07
C ASN A 686 -6.72 52.45 33.16
N LYS A 687 -7.20 51.26 33.52
CA LYS A 687 -8.63 51.00 33.75
C LYS A 687 -9.11 51.64 35.06
N ILE A 688 -8.34 51.54 36.13
CA ILE A 688 -8.67 52.14 37.43
C ILE A 688 -8.70 53.66 37.34
N ASN A 689 -7.72 54.28 36.69
CA ASN A 689 -7.70 55.73 36.46
C ASN A 689 -8.98 56.22 35.76
N LYS A 690 -9.53 55.43 34.81
CA LYS A 690 -10.81 55.76 34.15
C LYS A 690 -12.00 55.65 35.10
N ILE A 691 -11.98 54.72 36.06
CA ILE A 691 -13.01 54.59 37.10
C ILE A 691 -12.91 55.74 38.11
N ASP A 692 -11.70 56.13 38.51
CA ASP A 692 -11.49 57.25 39.42
C ASP A 692 -11.93 58.59 38.81
N LEU A 693 -11.80 58.76 37.50
CA LEU A 693 -12.35 59.92 36.78
C LEU A 693 -13.87 60.08 36.97
N ILE A 694 -14.63 59.01 37.26
CA ILE A 694 -16.06 59.10 37.58
C ILE A 694 -16.29 59.91 38.86
N SER A 695 -15.48 59.68 39.89
CA SER A 695 -15.58 60.42 41.16
C SER A 695 -15.37 61.92 40.93
N LYS A 696 -14.38 62.25 40.07
CA LYS A 696 -14.09 63.63 39.68
C LYS A 696 -15.25 64.24 38.87
N LEU A 697 -15.79 63.50 37.90
CA LEU A 697 -16.94 63.90 37.09
C LEU A 697 -18.17 64.21 37.95
N ILE A 698 -18.50 63.34 38.92
CA ILE A 698 -19.61 63.55 39.85
C ILE A 698 -19.38 64.81 40.69
N SER A 699 -18.17 65.02 41.18
CA SER A 699 -17.80 66.23 41.95
C SER A 699 -17.94 67.49 41.11
N ASP A 700 -17.41 67.50 39.89
CA ASP A 700 -17.45 68.66 39.00
C ASP A 700 -18.88 68.99 38.56
N PHE A 701 -19.69 67.97 38.28
CA PHE A 701 -21.12 68.16 38.01
C PHE A 701 -21.86 68.75 39.23
N LYS A 702 -21.59 68.27 40.44
CA LYS A 702 -22.15 68.84 41.67
C LYS A 702 -21.75 70.31 41.86
N LYS A 703 -20.52 70.68 41.51
CA LYS A 703 -20.08 72.10 41.54
C LYS A 703 -20.87 72.95 40.53
N THR A 704 -21.14 72.42 39.33
CA THR A 704 -21.98 73.13 38.36
C THR A 704 -23.45 73.27 38.80
N LEU A 705 -23.95 72.35 39.65
CA LEU A 705 -25.31 72.42 40.20
C LEU A 705 -25.43 73.33 41.44
N LYS A 706 -24.38 73.48 42.26
CA LYS A 706 -24.41 74.25 43.52
C LYS A 706 -24.75 75.74 43.37
N ASN A 707 -24.81 76.26 42.15
CA ASN A 707 -25.24 77.63 41.88
C ASN A 707 -26.77 77.79 41.73
N ASN A 708 -27.55 76.70 41.62
CA ASN A 708 -29.00 76.75 41.43
C ASN A 708 -29.72 75.75 42.36
N ASN A 709 -30.51 76.24 43.32
CA ASN A 709 -31.45 75.43 44.12
C ASN A 709 -32.67 75.04 43.28
N GLU A 710 -32.50 74.09 42.37
CA GLU A 710 -33.51 73.75 41.36
C GLU A 710 -34.09 72.33 41.52
N LEU A 711 -35.35 72.17 41.08
CA LEU A 711 -36.14 70.93 41.09
C LEU A 711 -35.40 69.77 40.39
N TYR A 712 -35.68 68.52 40.78
CA TYR A 712 -35.07 67.31 40.21
C TYR A 712 -35.08 67.27 38.67
N THR A 713 -36.18 67.68 38.04
CA THR A 713 -36.33 67.77 36.57
C THR A 713 -35.42 68.79 35.91
N GLN A 714 -35.04 69.86 36.60
CA GLN A 714 -34.06 70.85 36.14
C GLN A 714 -32.63 70.34 36.28
N GLN A 715 -32.33 69.59 37.35
CA GLN A 715 -31.02 68.95 37.54
C GLN A 715 -30.72 67.90 36.45
N LEU A 716 -31.74 67.18 35.96
CA LEU A 716 -31.64 66.24 34.84
C LEU A 716 -31.32 66.95 33.52
N LYS A 717 -32.03 68.05 33.21
CA LYS A 717 -31.71 68.92 32.05
C LYS A 717 -30.29 69.48 32.16
N GLY A 718 -29.87 69.87 33.36
CA GLY A 718 -28.52 70.32 33.67
C GLY A 718 -27.47 69.26 33.38
N PHE A 719 -27.72 67.97 33.67
CA PHE A 719 -26.80 66.89 33.34
C PHE A 719 -26.66 66.67 31.82
N SER A 720 -27.77 66.70 31.08
CA SER A 720 -27.75 66.63 29.61
C SER A 720 -26.96 67.79 28.99
N LEU A 721 -27.13 69.02 29.51
CA LEU A 721 -26.36 70.19 29.08
C LEU A 721 -24.88 70.09 29.46
N PHE A 722 -24.57 69.57 30.65
CA PHE A 722 -23.20 69.33 31.10
C PHE A 722 -22.46 68.35 30.16
N LEU A 723 -23.10 67.24 29.77
CA LEU A 723 -22.52 66.28 28.82
C LEU A 723 -22.26 66.91 27.43
N LYS A 724 -23.02 67.94 27.06
CA LYS A 724 -22.84 68.69 25.79
C LYS A 724 -21.81 69.82 25.88
N SER A 725 -21.42 70.21 27.10
CA SER A 725 -20.51 71.34 27.33
C SER A 725 -19.09 71.08 26.83
N ASP A 726 -18.39 72.15 26.42
CA ASP A 726 -17.00 72.04 26.00
C ASP A 726 -16.07 71.70 27.17
N ASN A 727 -16.46 72.08 28.39
CA ASN A 727 -15.79 71.67 29.62
C ASN A 727 -15.78 70.14 29.78
N PHE A 728 -16.92 69.47 29.51
CA PHE A 728 -16.98 68.02 29.52
C PHE A 728 -16.14 67.39 28.41
N LYS A 729 -16.27 67.89 27.17
CA LYS A 729 -15.50 67.39 26.03
C LYS A 729 -13.99 67.49 26.25
N TYR A 730 -13.53 68.58 26.86
CA TYR A 730 -12.11 68.85 27.10
C TYR A 730 -11.56 68.02 28.28
N ASN A 731 -12.26 68.00 29.42
CA ASN A 731 -11.77 67.36 30.64
C ASN A 731 -12.05 65.85 30.71
N TYR A 732 -13.05 65.35 29.96
CA TYR A 732 -13.50 63.96 29.99
C TYR A 732 -13.48 63.31 28.60
N LYS A 733 -12.39 63.53 27.84
CA LYS A 733 -12.22 63.06 26.44
C LYS A 733 -12.58 61.58 26.24
N TYR A 734 -12.18 60.71 27.15
CA TYR A 734 -12.49 59.27 27.10
C TYR A 734 -14.00 59.00 27.12
N PHE A 735 -14.70 59.59 28.09
CA PHE A 735 -16.15 59.44 28.22
C PHE A 735 -16.88 60.10 27.05
N ASN A 736 -16.44 61.26 26.59
CA ASN A 736 -16.99 61.92 25.41
C ASN A 736 -16.86 61.04 24.15
N LYS A 737 -15.71 60.41 23.92
CA LYS A 737 -15.51 59.49 22.80
C LYS A 737 -16.48 58.30 22.88
N LYS A 738 -16.62 57.68 24.05
CA LYS A 738 -17.56 56.57 24.24
C LYS A 738 -19.02 57.00 24.10
N LEU A 739 -19.37 58.15 24.64
CA LEU A 739 -20.71 58.72 24.53
C LEU A 739 -21.10 58.94 23.06
N ASN A 740 -20.19 59.46 22.24
CA ASN A 740 -20.43 59.63 20.80
C ASN A 740 -20.56 58.31 20.03
N ILE A 741 -19.97 57.22 20.51
CA ILE A 741 -20.13 55.89 19.92
C ILE A 741 -21.50 55.31 20.27
N ILE A 742 -21.93 55.41 21.53
CA ILE A 742 -23.23 54.91 21.97
C ILE A 742 -24.36 55.76 21.39
N LEU A 743 -24.19 57.08 21.34
CA LEU A 743 -25.19 58.08 20.93
C LEU A 743 -24.71 58.87 19.69
N PRO A 744 -24.70 58.28 18.49
CA PRO A 744 -24.43 59.04 17.28
C PRO A 744 -25.46 60.18 17.16
N ASN A 745 -24.99 61.42 17.01
CA ASN A 745 -25.77 62.66 16.86
C ASN A 745 -26.46 63.24 18.11
N LEU A 746 -26.24 62.69 19.33
CA LEU A 746 -26.74 63.26 20.59
C LEU A 746 -28.24 63.61 20.59
N ASP A 747 -29.05 62.78 19.91
CA ASP A 747 -30.50 62.93 19.89
C ASP A 747 -31.05 62.90 21.32
N LYS A 748 -31.93 63.85 21.63
CA LYS A 748 -32.57 63.99 22.92
C LYS A 748 -33.30 62.71 23.33
N LYS A 749 -33.96 62.03 22.38
CA LYS A 749 -34.69 60.78 22.65
C LYS A 749 -33.76 59.69 23.24
N TYR A 750 -32.57 59.53 22.66
CA TYR A 750 -31.63 58.49 23.08
C TYR A 750 -30.84 58.87 24.33
N ILE A 751 -30.57 60.15 24.54
CA ILE A 751 -30.04 60.65 25.82
C ILE A 751 -31.05 60.34 26.94
N ASP A 752 -32.33 60.52 26.67
CA ASP A 752 -33.39 60.24 27.64
C ASP A 752 -33.54 58.74 27.94
N GLU A 753 -33.29 57.86 26.96
CA GLU A 753 -33.24 56.42 27.17
C GLU A 753 -31.97 55.96 27.92
N LEU A 754 -30.79 56.52 27.59
CA LEU A 754 -29.53 56.21 28.26
C LEU A 754 -29.58 56.57 29.75
N LEU A 755 -30.23 57.70 30.08
CA LEU A 755 -30.38 58.21 31.43
C LEU A 755 -31.49 57.50 32.23
N ASP A 756 -32.33 56.63 31.66
CA ASP A 756 -33.43 55.98 32.40
C ASP A 756 -34.26 57.01 33.22
N TYR A 757 -34.64 58.14 32.61
CA TYR A 757 -35.28 59.31 33.26
C TYR A 757 -36.43 58.97 34.22
N ASN A 758 -37.15 57.87 33.94
CA ASN A 758 -38.37 57.49 34.64
C ASN A 758 -38.15 56.52 35.82
N LYS A 759 -36.93 56.05 36.09
CA LYS A 759 -36.66 54.95 37.04
C LYS A 759 -35.82 55.32 38.27
N ILE A 760 -35.17 56.47 38.28
CA ILE A 760 -34.20 56.84 39.32
C ILE A 760 -34.60 58.19 39.90
N ASN A 761 -34.74 58.28 41.24
CA ASN A 761 -35.07 59.52 41.97
C ASN A 761 -33.82 60.19 42.60
N ASN A 762 -32.62 59.68 42.34
CA ASN A 762 -31.36 60.16 42.91
C ASN A 762 -30.33 60.43 41.83
N ILE A 763 -29.91 61.70 41.70
CA ILE A 763 -29.00 62.15 40.65
C ILE A 763 -27.61 61.54 40.74
N ASN A 764 -27.12 61.23 41.95
CA ASN A 764 -25.83 60.55 42.10
C ASN A 764 -25.89 59.13 41.54
N LYS A 765 -27.01 58.44 41.79
CA LYS A 765 -27.25 57.08 41.27
C LYS A 765 -27.40 57.11 39.76
N LEU A 766 -28.07 58.12 39.23
CA LEU A 766 -28.20 58.36 37.79
C LEU A 766 -26.82 58.51 37.12
N ILE A 767 -26.00 59.46 37.57
CA ILE A 767 -24.68 59.74 36.98
C ILE A 767 -23.79 58.50 37.09
N THR A 768 -23.81 57.82 38.23
CA THR A 768 -23.04 56.59 38.45
C THR A 768 -23.48 55.50 37.46
N ASN A 769 -24.79 55.31 37.25
CA ASN A 769 -25.32 54.36 36.28
C ASN A 769 -24.96 54.74 34.83
N THR A 770 -24.98 56.03 34.47
CA THR A 770 -24.57 56.51 33.14
C THR A 770 -23.08 56.26 32.90
N CYS A 771 -22.23 56.56 33.89
CA CYS A 771 -20.81 56.27 33.83
C CYS A 771 -20.52 54.76 33.81
N GLU A 772 -21.31 53.94 34.54
CA GLU A 772 -21.25 52.49 34.47
C GLU A 772 -21.56 51.98 33.06
N LYS A 773 -22.64 52.47 32.44
CA LYS A 773 -22.98 52.15 31.04
C LYS A 773 -21.83 52.51 30.10
N LEU A 774 -21.28 53.72 30.20
CA LEU A 774 -20.16 54.15 29.36
C LEU A 774 -18.93 53.26 29.53
N ILE A 775 -18.53 52.93 30.76
CA ILE A 775 -17.33 52.14 31.02
C ILE A 775 -17.48 50.70 30.56
N CYS A 776 -18.63 50.08 30.85
CA CYS A 776 -18.89 48.67 30.57
C CYS A 776 -19.33 48.42 29.12
N TYR A 777 -19.77 49.44 28.39
CA TYR A 777 -20.10 49.31 26.97
C TYR A 777 -18.89 48.80 26.19
N ASN A 778 -19.06 47.70 25.46
CA ASN A 778 -18.00 47.09 24.67
C ASN A 778 -18.10 47.54 23.20
N GLU A 779 -17.53 48.72 22.91
CA GLU A 779 -17.55 49.29 21.56
C GLU A 779 -16.77 48.49 20.51
N LYS A 780 -15.87 47.62 20.97
CA LYS A 780 -14.97 46.81 20.13
C LYS A 780 -15.50 45.41 19.83
N LEU A 781 -16.65 45.04 20.39
CA LEU A 781 -17.25 43.73 20.20
C LEU A 781 -17.56 43.50 18.71
N ASN A 782 -16.89 42.52 18.11
CA ASN A 782 -17.07 42.17 16.70
C ASN A 782 -18.00 40.98 16.55
N ILE A 783 -19.24 41.22 16.11
CA ILE A 783 -20.32 40.22 15.99
C ILE A 783 -19.93 39.00 15.16
N ASN A 784 -19.07 39.17 14.15
CA ASN A 784 -18.64 38.08 13.29
C ASN A 784 -17.78 37.06 14.04
N ASN A 785 -17.02 37.52 15.05
CA ASN A 785 -16.06 36.73 15.82
C ASN A 785 -16.63 36.23 17.16
N ILE A 786 -17.90 36.52 17.47
CA ILE A 786 -18.51 36.07 18.73
C ILE A 786 -18.93 34.60 18.59
N PRO A 787 -18.75 33.80 19.66
CA PRO A 787 -19.44 32.54 19.86
C PRO A 787 -20.92 32.57 19.49
N ILE A 788 -21.49 31.42 19.13
CA ILE A 788 -22.95 31.27 19.06
C ILE A 788 -23.46 30.36 20.18
N ASP A 789 -22.95 30.59 21.39
CA ASP A 789 -23.27 29.84 22.60
C ASP A 789 -23.74 30.81 23.70
N ASN A 790 -23.85 30.29 24.92
CA ASN A 790 -24.16 31.08 26.11
C ASN A 790 -23.12 32.19 26.37
N ASN A 791 -21.82 31.94 26.16
CA ASN A 791 -20.77 32.96 26.34
C ASN A 791 -20.93 34.12 25.36
N GLY A 792 -21.22 33.81 24.09
CA GLY A 792 -21.50 34.81 23.06
C GLY A 792 -22.76 35.60 23.35
N PHE A 793 -23.81 34.91 23.80
CA PHE A 793 -25.05 35.55 24.24
C PHE A 793 -24.80 36.51 25.40
N ILE A 794 -24.01 36.13 26.41
CA ILE A 794 -23.64 37.01 27.54
C ILE A 794 -22.95 38.28 27.02
N LEU A 795 -22.02 38.17 26.07
CA LEU A 795 -21.31 39.33 25.48
C LEU A 795 -22.28 40.27 24.75
N VAL A 796 -23.15 39.69 23.92
CA VAL A 796 -24.15 40.41 23.13
C VAL A 796 -25.19 41.09 24.03
N ILE A 797 -25.68 40.40 25.07
CA ILE A 797 -26.61 40.93 26.06
C ILE A 797 -25.97 42.03 26.90
N ASN A 798 -24.70 41.89 27.28
CA ASN A 798 -24.01 42.94 28.02
C ASN A 798 -23.90 44.22 27.19
N ARG A 799 -23.58 44.10 25.88
CA ARG A 799 -23.58 45.26 24.98
C ARG A 799 -24.98 45.86 24.83
N PHE A 800 -26.01 45.04 24.67
CA PHE A 800 -27.41 45.48 24.62
C PHE A 800 -27.87 46.20 25.91
N LYS A 801 -27.45 45.71 27.09
CA LYS A 801 -27.78 46.30 28.40
C LYS A 801 -27.16 47.69 28.60
N PHE A 802 -25.96 47.92 28.08
CA PHE A 802 -25.22 49.16 28.28
C PHE A 802 -25.37 50.17 27.12
N GLY A 803 -25.86 49.75 25.96
CA GLY A 803 -26.13 50.60 24.80
C GLY A 803 -27.58 51.09 24.70
N ILE A 804 -27.93 51.62 23.53
CA ILE A 804 -29.31 52.01 23.17
C ILE A 804 -30.04 50.77 22.67
N LYS A 805 -31.13 50.38 23.34
CA LYS A 805 -31.77 49.08 23.09
C LYS A 805 -32.23 48.94 21.64
N GLU A 806 -32.78 50.00 21.07
CA GLU A 806 -33.29 50.02 19.70
C GLU A 806 -32.17 49.81 18.67
N VAL A 807 -31.04 50.50 18.84
CA VAL A 807 -29.87 50.41 17.95
C VAL A 807 -29.15 49.08 18.11
N GLU A 808 -28.91 48.66 19.36
CA GLU A 808 -28.19 47.41 19.65
C GLU A 808 -28.99 46.18 19.22
N PHE A 809 -30.33 46.26 19.26
CA PHE A 809 -31.18 45.21 18.73
C PHE A 809 -30.92 44.98 17.23
N GLU A 810 -30.88 46.05 16.44
CA GLU A 810 -30.64 45.97 15.00
C GLU A 810 -29.21 45.55 14.66
N ILE A 811 -28.19 46.11 15.34
CA ILE A 811 -26.78 45.95 14.95
C ILE A 811 -26.13 44.70 15.54
N ILE A 812 -26.58 44.24 16.72
CA ILE A 812 -25.93 43.13 17.44
C ILE A 812 -26.88 41.96 17.66
N ILE A 813 -28.09 42.19 18.19
CA ILE A 813 -29.01 41.09 18.50
C ILE A 813 -29.48 40.38 17.22
N LYS A 814 -29.99 41.13 16.22
CA LYS A 814 -30.46 40.52 14.97
C LYS A 814 -29.37 39.73 14.24
N PRO A 815 -28.14 40.24 14.05
CA PRO A 815 -27.10 39.46 13.40
C PRO A 815 -26.69 38.22 14.21
N PHE A 816 -26.62 38.32 15.55
CA PHE A 816 -26.36 37.16 16.42
C PHE A 816 -27.41 36.05 16.22
N ILE A 817 -28.69 36.41 16.30
CA ILE A 817 -29.81 35.46 16.14
C ILE A 817 -29.84 34.89 14.72
N THR A 818 -29.55 35.70 13.71
CA THR A 818 -29.47 35.24 12.31
C THR A 818 -28.36 34.21 12.13
N LYS A 819 -27.18 34.46 12.72
CA LYS A 819 -26.04 33.55 12.71
C LYS A 819 -26.38 32.23 13.42
N LEU A 820 -27.05 32.31 14.57
CA LEU A 820 -27.54 31.18 15.34
C LEU A 820 -28.50 30.30 14.54
N ILE A 821 -29.53 30.90 13.95
CA ILE A 821 -30.53 30.20 13.14
C ILE A 821 -29.87 29.53 11.93
N ASN A 822 -29.04 30.25 11.18
CA ASN A 822 -28.36 29.70 10.01
C ASN A 822 -27.50 28.48 10.37
N ASN A 823 -26.77 28.52 11.48
CA ASN A 823 -25.98 27.38 11.93
C ASN A 823 -26.83 26.15 12.24
N VAL A 824 -27.93 26.34 12.95
CA VAL A 824 -28.81 25.23 13.36
C VAL A 824 -29.48 24.60 12.15
N ILE A 825 -29.91 25.42 11.18
CA ILE A 825 -30.49 24.91 9.94
C ILE A 825 -29.45 24.16 9.11
N LEU A 826 -28.24 24.72 8.93
CA LEU A 826 -27.15 24.10 8.18
C LEU A 826 -26.70 22.76 8.77
N SER A 827 -26.81 22.60 10.10
CA SER A 827 -26.47 21.34 10.78
C SER A 827 -27.49 20.23 10.54
N LYS A 828 -28.72 20.55 10.12
CA LYS A 828 -29.85 19.60 10.11
C LYS A 828 -30.48 19.37 8.74
N TYR A 829 -30.46 20.37 7.88
CA TYR A 829 -31.15 20.33 6.59
C TYR A 829 -30.16 20.50 5.44
N PRO A 830 -30.20 19.62 4.42
CA PRO A 830 -29.45 19.83 3.19
C PRO A 830 -29.81 21.19 2.58
N LEU A 831 -28.82 21.89 2.02
CA LEU A 831 -28.96 23.23 1.41
C LEU A 831 -30.09 23.31 0.37
N GLU A 832 -30.45 22.20 -0.26
CA GLU A 832 -31.48 22.14 -1.31
C GLU A 832 -32.90 21.84 -0.80
N SER A 833 -33.05 21.42 0.46
CA SER A 833 -34.32 21.00 1.04
C SER A 833 -35.36 22.14 1.09
N CYS A 834 -36.63 21.78 0.98
CA CYS A 834 -37.74 22.73 1.05
C CYS A 834 -37.81 23.41 2.42
N GLU A 835 -37.43 22.69 3.48
CA GLU A 835 -37.34 23.16 4.85
C GLU A 835 -36.25 24.22 5.00
N TYR A 836 -35.03 23.97 4.50
CA TYR A 836 -33.94 24.96 4.48
C TYR A 836 -34.37 26.25 3.78
N LYS A 837 -34.94 26.13 2.57
CA LYS A 837 -35.41 27.28 1.78
C LYS A 837 -36.55 28.03 2.46
N SER A 838 -37.41 27.34 3.21
CA SER A 838 -38.55 27.96 3.90
C SER A 838 -38.13 28.68 5.18
N ILE A 839 -37.25 28.09 5.97
CA ILE A 839 -36.77 28.71 7.22
C ILE A 839 -35.89 29.94 6.92
N ILE A 840 -35.03 29.89 5.91
CA ILE A 840 -34.19 31.06 5.55
C ILE A 840 -35.00 32.21 4.96
N LYS A 841 -36.07 31.91 4.22
CA LYS A 841 -37.00 32.94 3.71
C LYS A 841 -37.89 33.51 4.82
N PHE A 842 -38.03 32.82 5.95
CA PHE A 842 -38.83 33.27 7.07
C PHE A 842 -38.10 34.39 7.81
N ASN A 843 -38.65 35.60 7.75
CA ASN A 843 -38.12 36.73 8.50
C ASN A 843 -38.57 36.66 9.96
N ILE A 844 -37.78 35.97 10.80
CA ILE A 844 -38.05 35.81 12.23
C ILE A 844 -38.26 37.14 12.96
N PHE A 845 -37.65 38.23 12.49
CA PHE A 845 -37.74 39.54 13.14
C PHE A 845 -39.06 40.27 12.89
N LYS A 846 -39.95 39.73 12.04
CA LYS A 846 -41.36 40.14 12.05
C LYS A 846 -42.05 39.73 13.35
N GLU A 847 -41.69 38.57 13.89
CA GLU A 847 -42.29 38.02 15.09
C GLU A 847 -41.48 38.29 16.35
N LEU A 848 -40.15 38.25 16.29
CA LEU A 848 -39.27 38.60 17.39
C LEU A 848 -38.96 40.10 17.38
N THR A 849 -39.91 40.90 17.86
CA THR A 849 -39.74 42.35 17.99
C THR A 849 -38.84 42.70 19.19
N LEU A 850 -38.34 43.94 19.25
CA LEU A 850 -37.57 44.45 20.40
C LEU A 850 -38.31 44.25 21.73
N GLU A 851 -39.62 44.50 21.77
CA GLU A 851 -40.43 44.33 22.98
C GLU A 851 -40.50 42.89 23.43
N LYS A 852 -40.72 41.95 22.50
CA LYS A 852 -40.67 40.52 22.79
C LYS A 852 -39.28 40.10 23.26
N PHE A 853 -38.22 40.54 22.60
CA PHE A 853 -36.84 40.24 23.02
C PHE A 853 -36.51 40.76 24.43
N LYS A 854 -37.03 41.93 24.82
CA LYS A 854 -36.86 42.45 26.19
C LYS A 854 -37.41 41.49 27.26
N ASN A 855 -38.39 40.64 26.92
CA ASN A 855 -38.95 39.64 27.83
C ASN A 855 -38.15 38.32 27.86
N TYR A 856 -37.25 38.11 26.90
CA TYR A 856 -36.47 36.86 26.73
C TYR A 856 -34.96 37.03 26.98
N ASN A 857 -34.52 38.19 27.45
CA ASN A 857 -33.10 38.54 27.58
C ASN A 857 -32.43 38.02 28.87
N ASN A 858 -33.12 37.19 29.65
CA ASN A 858 -32.68 36.77 30.98
C ASN A 858 -31.63 35.66 30.92
N ASN A 859 -31.78 34.68 30.03
CA ASN A 859 -30.80 33.63 29.81
C ASN A 859 -30.82 33.16 28.33
N PHE A 860 -29.76 32.45 27.90
CA PHE A 860 -29.65 31.98 26.52
C PHE A 860 -30.73 30.96 26.17
N TYR A 861 -31.06 30.07 27.10
CA TYR A 861 -32.08 29.04 26.93
C TYR A 861 -33.47 29.61 26.57
N ASP A 862 -33.90 30.67 27.25
CA ASP A 862 -35.19 31.33 27.02
C ASP A 862 -35.26 31.92 25.61
N LEU A 863 -34.14 32.47 25.12
CA LEU A 863 -34.02 32.93 23.74
C LEU A 863 -34.19 31.76 22.75
N LEU A 864 -33.55 30.62 23.02
CA LEU A 864 -33.64 29.42 22.18
C LEU A 864 -35.06 28.85 22.13
N VAL A 865 -35.72 28.76 23.29
CA VAL A 865 -37.14 28.36 23.39
C VAL A 865 -38.03 29.31 22.59
N SER A 866 -37.82 30.62 22.74
CA SER A 866 -38.59 31.61 21.99
C SER A 866 -38.38 31.49 20.49
N ILE A 867 -37.13 31.37 20.03
CA ILE A 867 -36.81 31.23 18.60
C ILE A 867 -37.47 29.97 18.03
N THR A 868 -37.37 28.85 18.76
CA THR A 868 -37.99 27.57 18.37
C THR A 868 -39.49 27.69 18.23
N ASN A 869 -40.16 28.23 19.25
CA ASN A 869 -41.61 28.39 19.23
C ASN A 869 -42.07 29.29 18.09
N ILE A 870 -41.31 30.35 17.76
CA ILE A 870 -41.63 31.24 16.64
C ILE A 870 -41.50 30.51 15.31
N ILE A 871 -40.44 29.72 15.12
CA ILE A 871 -40.20 28.96 13.90
C ILE A 871 -41.28 27.86 13.73
N ASP A 872 -41.54 27.10 14.79
CA ASP A 872 -42.48 25.97 14.78
C ASP A 872 -43.93 26.43 14.51
N ASN A 873 -44.37 27.50 15.17
CA ASN A 873 -45.72 28.03 15.01
C ASN A 873 -46.00 28.57 13.60
N ASN A 874 -44.97 29.02 12.88
CA ASN A 874 -45.11 29.65 11.57
C ASN A 874 -44.85 28.68 10.40
N LEU A 875 -44.07 27.61 10.59
CA LEU A 875 -43.70 26.71 9.50
C LEU A 875 -44.49 25.40 9.44
N LYS A 876 -45.36 25.10 10.43
CA LYS A 876 -46.16 23.86 10.48
C LYS A 876 -45.33 22.58 10.25
N CYS A 877 -44.03 22.60 10.56
CA CYS A 877 -43.18 21.40 10.52
C CYS A 877 -43.41 20.59 11.81
N SER A 878 -43.45 19.25 11.70
CA SER A 878 -43.75 18.26 12.75
C SER A 878 -42.96 18.44 14.09
N PRO A 879 -43.40 17.84 15.22
CA PRO A 879 -43.38 18.45 16.56
C PRO A 879 -42.00 18.70 17.19
N SER A 880 -41.77 19.99 17.51
CA SER A 880 -41.20 20.66 18.71
C SER A 880 -40.14 20.01 19.61
N THR A 881 -40.09 18.69 19.80
CA THR A 881 -39.15 18.08 20.76
C THR A 881 -37.69 18.01 20.29
N ASN A 882 -37.45 18.16 19.00
CA ASN A 882 -36.10 18.03 18.44
C ASN A 882 -35.37 19.37 18.28
N LEU A 883 -36.01 20.45 17.79
CA LEU A 883 -35.29 21.72 17.56
C LEU A 883 -34.78 22.34 18.87
N LEU A 884 -35.59 22.29 19.94
CA LEU A 884 -35.15 22.74 21.26
C LEU A 884 -33.98 21.91 21.79
N LYS A 885 -34.05 20.57 21.69
CA LYS A 885 -32.92 19.68 22.05
C LYS A 885 -31.64 20.04 21.29
N TYR A 886 -31.72 20.42 20.01
CA TYR A 886 -30.57 20.79 19.18
C TYR A 886 -30.09 22.24 19.34
N LEU A 887 -30.90 23.11 19.94
CA LEU A 887 -30.44 24.44 20.35
C LEU A 887 -29.78 24.39 21.74
N ILE A 888 -30.19 23.44 22.59
CA ILE A 888 -29.67 23.23 23.94
C ILE A 888 -28.40 22.36 23.94
N ILE A 889 -28.27 21.44 22.98
CA ILE A 889 -26.99 20.78 22.63
C ILE A 889 -26.16 21.79 21.85
#